data_AF-A0A961C3W1-F1
#
_entry.id   AF-A0A961C3W1-F1
#
_cell.length_a   1.000
_cell.length_b   1.000
_cell.length_c   1.000
_cell.angle_alpha   90.00
_cell.angle_beta   90.00
_cell.angle_gamma   90.00
#
_symmetry.space_group_name_H-M   'P 1'
#
loop_
_entity.id
_entity.type
_entity.pdbx_description
1 polymer ?
#
loop_
_entity_poly.entity_id
_entity_poly.type
_entity_poly.pdbx_seq_one_letter_code
_entity_poly.pdbx_strand_id
1 'polypeptide(L)'
;MLTIDRPDTSQTSPEGRPPWLPFVLALAGLACVVILVLAVMNKWAVLAITLLAALGGLALWTKKKGFAAIEIVAFLIHFDGIEYSIVSVGRISAAILTFVIAHKLIVQRWRPPAVPWRNWLPIWLMLTWVTLSGVWAARPGGWLKAFLMLYLALVFFAVTSMLVESHKDIQRFLRAFWVGGLFGSAAGILALFLGTRSEGLIGDPNFFGLVEAAMIPLTVYYLRHANDKRERVMYLITLAVVLGGAAGAGSRSGLIGASIAIVATMVAKPGISMRKRVRVAGVAMIIAPIAFLIGFVANPANLQRGFSDRGAGRLDFWKTTVEVISERPVLGQGFGQISYEIPQRLLVTPGVQILDETREFVSSHNTWLDMFADSGVVGVSLFISCFLVAGWSLLRPRWPYMSDVSTTVFVMLLPVLSSSMFLGLLNNKLAWSIMGLAASLSVQSESARWSRATGDEQDAEPGNEIELHGSSSLSRESSTAVVPYGMDGPGGSRLPVRHQELLANPLVIDEMPEVELAKWDVKITGSMARVTLVGGIVAAILFFVIGSSLPVNYSVSAGFVVPELKVSSPNQVFSLPTERSQQVLVLAKSEAFAENLRVLSGIDLGVEQIVDRISVEKPRMGGLVTVTFTDHDEAEVEQAAPYLLASLNKIYTQARDFGTAGVNDQARPINPGEQNVYTGPPLVTMFSEPVIDVAKPKVLWMTFVGGVSGVIFTFGLILSRCRKPRVTSFDDMVLRTSTPVWTHLSISRRQSIHAAVAQVQQLAVNVAEGSRKGEHLRRILISPPERGNASRAMAIDLAAGLIARGDRVVLIDGDVQRPWLSMRLNPGGSIPKATQAMDLRTVNVRSLTRQARQLLNGQVGDLRLVYGSQIYDSESRSLGSDRLEEFDDGITVIVLAPPSNSDIGIVELSKWAEVNVVPIRDGITTTEAAQNAIGRARLLGRARNGVVMIDS
;
A
#
# COMPACT_ATOMS: atom_id res chain seq x y z
N MET A 1 -62.22 -30.60 -23.63
CA MET A 1 -61.58 -31.82 -24.18
C MET A 1 -60.21 -31.94 -23.52
N LEU A 2 -60.11 -32.86 -22.56
CA LEU A 2 -58.93 -33.58 -22.02
C LEU A 2 -57.61 -32.83 -21.67
N THR A 3 -57.48 -32.49 -20.39
CA THR A 3 -56.48 -32.93 -19.37
C THR A 3 -55.19 -33.71 -19.71
N ILE A 4 -54.09 -33.35 -18.98
CA ILE A 4 -53.08 -34.24 -18.28
C ILE A 4 -52.03 -34.92 -19.21
N ASP A 5 -50.71 -35.09 -18.97
CA ASP A 5 -49.79 -35.11 -17.81
C ASP A 5 -48.30 -34.86 -18.23
N ARG A 6 -47.38 -34.75 -17.24
CA ARG A 6 -45.90 -34.69 -17.37
C ARG A 6 -45.23 -36.09 -17.60
N PRO A 7 -43.93 -36.30 -17.25
CA PRO A 7 -42.76 -36.39 -18.11
C PRO A 7 -42.22 -37.83 -18.28
N ASP A 8 -41.32 -38.08 -19.22
CA ASP A 8 -40.54 -39.32 -19.22
C ASP A 8 -39.02 -39.08 -19.19
N THR A 9 -38.40 -39.83 -18.30
CA THR A 9 -37.00 -39.85 -17.91
C THR A 9 -36.21 -40.74 -18.86
N SER A 10 -35.20 -40.20 -19.55
CA SER A 10 -34.14 -41.03 -20.14
C SER A 10 -32.85 -40.87 -19.35
N GLN A 11 -32.51 -41.95 -18.64
CA GLN A 11 -31.25 -42.20 -17.97
C GLN A 11 -30.11 -42.17 -18.99
N THR A 12 -29.17 -41.24 -18.85
CA THR A 12 -27.83 -41.37 -19.45
C THR A 12 -26.94 -42.10 -18.45
N SER A 13 -26.50 -43.30 -18.82
CA SER A 13 -25.54 -44.12 -18.08
C SER A 13 -24.20 -43.40 -17.88
N PRO A 14 -23.48 -43.63 -16.76
CA PRO A 14 -22.15 -43.09 -16.56
C PRO A 14 -21.13 -43.84 -17.43
N GLU A 15 -20.43 -43.12 -18.31
CA GLU A 15 -19.30 -43.64 -19.07
C GLU A 15 -18.24 -44.23 -18.13
N GLY A 16 -18.07 -45.55 -18.18
CA GLY A 16 -17.04 -46.25 -17.45
C GLY A 16 -15.65 -45.81 -17.91
N ARG A 17 -14.86 -45.25 -17.00
CA ARG A 17 -13.45 -44.92 -17.27
C ARG A 17 -12.69 -46.22 -17.63
N PRO A 18 -11.81 -46.20 -18.65
CA PRO A 18 -11.15 -47.41 -19.09
C PRO A 18 -10.24 -48.00 -18.00
N PRO A 19 -10.20 -49.34 -17.83
CA PRO A 19 -9.53 -50.02 -16.72
C PRO A 19 -7.99 -49.86 -16.71
N TRP A 20 -7.39 -49.37 -17.79
CA TRP A 20 -5.95 -49.09 -17.89
C TRP A 20 -5.58 -47.67 -17.44
N LEU A 21 -6.55 -46.77 -17.28
CA LEU A 21 -6.30 -45.39 -16.85
C LEU A 21 -5.62 -45.26 -15.47
N PRO A 22 -5.97 -46.07 -14.44
CA PRO A 22 -5.26 -46.06 -13.16
C PRO A 22 -3.80 -46.53 -13.31
N PHE A 23 -3.56 -47.49 -14.20
CA PHE A 23 -2.23 -48.03 -14.45
C PHE A 23 -1.35 -47.01 -15.19
N VAL A 24 -1.89 -46.30 -16.18
CA VAL A 24 -1.19 -45.21 -16.88
C VAL A 24 -0.93 -44.02 -15.96
N LEU A 25 -1.88 -43.67 -15.07
CA LEU A 25 -1.66 -42.63 -14.07
C LEU A 25 -0.60 -43.03 -13.02
N ALA A 26 -0.56 -44.31 -12.62
CA ALA A 26 0.47 -44.83 -11.73
C ALA A 26 1.85 -44.86 -12.39
N LEU A 27 1.93 -45.26 -13.66
CA LEU A 27 3.17 -45.26 -14.44
C LEU A 27 3.68 -43.83 -14.71
N ALA A 28 2.77 -42.90 -15.00
CA ALA A 28 3.08 -41.47 -15.15
C ALA A 28 3.52 -40.85 -13.82
N GLY A 29 2.90 -41.24 -12.70
CA GLY A 29 3.32 -40.85 -11.36
C GLY A 29 4.73 -41.35 -11.02
N LEU A 30 5.02 -42.62 -11.31
CA LEU A 30 6.34 -43.23 -11.09
C LEU A 30 7.40 -42.58 -11.99
N ALA A 31 7.09 -42.33 -13.26
CA ALA A 31 7.97 -41.64 -14.19
C ALA A 31 8.25 -40.19 -13.74
N CYS A 32 7.23 -39.47 -13.25
CA CYS A 32 7.41 -38.14 -12.66
C CYS A 32 8.36 -38.18 -11.45
N VAL A 33 8.25 -39.18 -10.57
CA VAL A 33 9.13 -39.32 -9.40
C VAL A 33 10.58 -39.63 -9.84
N VAL A 34 10.78 -40.54 -10.80
CA VAL A 34 12.10 -40.87 -11.34
C VAL A 34 12.74 -39.68 -12.06
N ILE A 35 11.94 -38.92 -12.82
CA ILE A 35 12.36 -37.69 -13.49
C ILE A 35 12.69 -36.61 -12.45
N LEU A 36 11.93 -36.49 -11.37
CA LEU A 36 12.20 -35.55 -10.27
C LEU A 36 13.52 -35.88 -9.55
N VAL A 37 13.78 -37.18 -9.32
CA VAL A 37 15.02 -37.67 -8.69
C VAL A 37 16.23 -37.45 -9.61
N LEU A 38 16.12 -37.75 -10.90
CA LEU A 38 17.18 -37.48 -11.89
C LEU A 38 17.40 -35.98 -12.12
N ALA A 39 16.35 -35.18 -11.97
CA ALA A 39 16.42 -33.74 -12.06
C ALA A 39 17.19 -33.14 -10.87
N VAL A 40 16.99 -33.63 -9.64
CA VAL A 40 17.75 -33.19 -8.45
C VAL A 40 19.27 -33.32 -8.63
N MET A 41 19.73 -34.24 -9.49
CA MET A 41 21.15 -34.42 -9.80
C MET A 41 21.72 -33.39 -10.80
N ASN A 42 20.87 -32.66 -11.52
CA ASN A 42 21.27 -31.62 -12.47
C ASN A 42 20.36 -30.41 -12.32
N LYS A 43 20.86 -29.32 -11.70
CA LYS A 43 20.11 -28.09 -11.40
C LYS A 43 19.31 -27.54 -12.60
N TRP A 44 19.77 -27.80 -13.83
CA TRP A 44 19.14 -27.41 -15.08
C TRP A 44 17.94 -28.28 -15.49
N ALA A 45 17.94 -29.56 -15.13
CA ALA A 45 16.85 -30.48 -15.39
C ALA A 45 15.66 -30.19 -14.45
N VAL A 46 15.90 -29.87 -13.16
CA VAL A 46 14.82 -29.42 -12.25
C VAL A 46 14.18 -28.15 -12.78
N LEU A 47 15.01 -27.19 -13.20
CA LEU A 47 14.53 -25.93 -13.76
C LEU A 47 13.68 -26.18 -15.00
N ALA A 48 14.16 -26.95 -15.97
CA ALA A 48 13.44 -27.23 -17.20
C ALA A 48 12.15 -28.04 -16.96
N ILE A 49 12.18 -29.05 -16.10
CA ILE A 49 11.01 -29.91 -15.81
C ILE A 49 10.00 -29.17 -14.94
N THR A 50 10.43 -28.38 -13.95
CA THR A 50 9.53 -27.57 -13.13
C THR A 50 8.94 -26.44 -13.95
N LEU A 51 9.72 -25.81 -14.84
CA LEU A 51 9.22 -24.82 -15.77
C LEU A 51 8.25 -25.46 -16.78
N LEU A 52 8.53 -26.65 -17.32
CA LEU A 52 7.63 -27.37 -18.23
C LEU A 52 6.38 -27.93 -17.54
N ALA A 53 6.47 -28.31 -16.26
CA ALA A 53 5.33 -28.74 -15.46
C ALA A 53 4.49 -27.55 -14.97
N ALA A 54 5.12 -26.43 -14.64
CA ALA A 54 4.45 -25.17 -14.34
C ALA A 54 3.81 -24.58 -15.61
N LEU A 55 4.50 -24.59 -16.75
CA LEU A 55 3.99 -24.15 -18.04
C LEU A 55 2.93 -25.13 -18.58
N GLY A 56 3.09 -26.43 -18.36
CA GLY A 56 2.12 -27.47 -18.73
C GLY A 56 0.88 -27.43 -17.84
N GLY A 57 1.07 -27.20 -16.54
CA GLY A 57 0.03 -26.85 -15.58
C GLY A 57 -0.69 -25.59 -16.03
N LEU A 58 0.04 -24.50 -16.32
CA LEU A 58 -0.46 -23.23 -16.84
C LEU A 58 -1.15 -23.39 -18.21
N ALA A 59 -0.70 -24.29 -19.08
CA ALA A 59 -1.26 -24.55 -20.42
C ALA A 59 -2.56 -25.39 -20.35
N LEU A 60 -2.57 -26.45 -19.54
CA LEU A 60 -3.78 -27.23 -19.25
C LEU A 60 -4.84 -26.38 -18.54
N TRP A 61 -4.36 -25.45 -17.73
CA TRP A 61 -5.14 -24.51 -16.94
C TRP A 61 -5.72 -23.37 -17.79
N THR A 62 -4.94 -22.73 -18.67
CA THR A 62 -5.42 -21.71 -19.65
C THR A 62 -6.43 -22.27 -20.66
N LYS A 63 -6.36 -23.58 -20.98
CA LYS A 63 -7.32 -24.27 -21.85
C LYS A 63 -8.71 -24.44 -21.18
N LYS A 64 -8.81 -24.30 -19.86
CA LYS A 64 -10.08 -24.20 -19.10
C LYS A 64 -10.33 -22.74 -18.65
N LYS A 65 -10.75 -21.89 -19.59
CA LYS A 65 -11.27 -20.50 -19.41
C LYS A 65 -10.92 -19.78 -18.09
N GLY A 66 -9.81 -19.02 -18.13
CA GLY A 66 -9.66 -17.72 -17.46
C GLY A 66 -9.18 -17.70 -16.01
N PHE A 67 -7.87 -17.55 -15.77
CA PHE A 67 -7.38 -17.12 -14.45
C PHE A 67 -7.41 -15.62 -14.54
N ALA A 68 -7.82 -15.01 -13.44
CA ALA A 68 -7.44 -13.66 -13.16
C ALA A 68 -5.92 -13.63 -12.89
N ALA A 69 -5.22 -12.60 -13.37
CA ALA A 69 -3.77 -12.42 -13.16
C ALA A 69 -3.33 -12.64 -11.69
N ILE A 70 -4.25 -12.41 -10.75
CA ILE A 70 -4.09 -12.62 -9.31
C ILE A 70 -3.73 -14.06 -8.90
N GLU A 71 -4.23 -15.09 -9.59
CA GLU A 71 -3.96 -16.49 -9.26
C GLU A 71 -2.56 -16.92 -9.71
N ILE A 72 -2.11 -16.44 -10.88
CA ILE A 72 -0.73 -16.64 -11.35
C ILE A 72 0.24 -16.05 -10.33
N VAL A 73 -0.05 -14.84 -9.84
CA VAL A 73 0.78 -14.15 -8.85
C VAL A 73 0.84 -14.93 -7.55
N ALA A 74 -0.30 -15.38 -7.04
CA ALA A 74 -0.38 -16.18 -5.82
C ALA A 74 0.46 -17.46 -5.90
N PHE A 75 0.39 -18.15 -7.04
CA PHE A 75 1.15 -19.36 -7.31
C PHE A 75 2.66 -19.08 -7.38
N LEU A 76 3.06 -18.07 -8.17
CA LEU A 76 4.47 -17.73 -8.43
C LEU A 76 5.23 -17.19 -7.21
N ILE A 77 4.56 -16.79 -6.13
CA ILE A 77 5.23 -16.40 -4.87
C ILE A 77 6.15 -17.52 -4.36
N HIS A 78 5.80 -18.78 -4.60
CA HIS A 78 6.57 -19.95 -4.15
C HIS A 78 7.83 -20.21 -4.98
N PHE A 79 7.95 -19.59 -6.16
CA PHE A 79 8.98 -19.88 -7.16
C PHE A 79 10.01 -18.75 -7.27
N ASP A 80 10.04 -17.82 -6.30
CA ASP A 80 10.90 -16.63 -6.40
C ASP A 80 12.40 -16.95 -6.38
N GLY A 81 12.79 -18.07 -5.79
CA GLY A 81 14.19 -18.52 -5.71
C GLY A 81 14.74 -19.03 -7.02
N ILE A 82 13.90 -19.18 -8.02
CA ILE A 82 14.34 -19.50 -9.38
C ILE A 82 14.90 -18.22 -9.98
N GLU A 83 16.23 -18.10 -9.90
CA GLU A 83 16.99 -16.99 -10.47
C GLU A 83 18.13 -17.48 -11.36
N TYR A 84 18.38 -16.71 -12.42
CA TYR A 84 19.57 -16.82 -13.25
C TYR A 84 20.24 -15.45 -13.31
N SER A 85 21.41 -15.34 -12.69
CA SER A 85 22.16 -14.08 -12.59
C SER A 85 21.30 -12.96 -11.97
N ILE A 86 20.90 -11.95 -12.74
CA ILE A 86 20.14 -10.79 -12.28
C ILE A 86 18.62 -10.99 -12.50
N VAL A 87 18.18 -12.09 -13.12
CA VAL A 87 16.77 -12.30 -13.46
C VAL A 87 16.16 -13.38 -12.59
N SER A 88 15.20 -13.01 -11.74
CA SER A 88 14.39 -13.96 -10.95
C SER A 88 12.95 -14.02 -11.45
N VAL A 89 12.26 -15.13 -11.18
CA VAL A 89 10.82 -15.27 -11.47
C VAL A 89 10.02 -14.13 -10.84
N GLY A 90 10.44 -13.61 -9.67
CA GLY A 90 9.86 -12.42 -9.08
C GLY A 90 10.03 -11.14 -9.87
N ARG A 91 11.22 -10.90 -10.41
CA ARG A 91 11.50 -9.71 -11.23
C ARG A 91 10.69 -9.75 -12.52
N ILE A 92 10.63 -10.92 -13.17
CA ILE A 92 9.83 -11.11 -14.39
C ILE A 92 8.34 -10.91 -14.09
N SER A 93 7.80 -11.56 -13.06
CA SER A 93 6.40 -11.41 -12.69
C SER A 93 6.05 -9.97 -12.33
N ALA A 94 6.86 -9.28 -11.53
CA ALA A 94 6.64 -7.86 -11.21
C ALA A 94 6.65 -6.97 -12.47
N ALA A 95 7.55 -7.20 -13.42
CA ALA A 95 7.59 -6.46 -14.69
C ALA A 95 6.33 -6.68 -15.54
N ILE A 96 5.90 -7.94 -15.68
CA ILE A 96 4.67 -8.28 -16.40
C ILE A 96 3.45 -7.64 -15.72
N LEU A 97 3.36 -7.71 -14.39
CA LEU A 97 2.24 -7.14 -13.64
C LEU A 97 2.20 -5.62 -13.72
N THR A 98 3.36 -4.97 -13.68
CA THR A 98 3.48 -3.53 -13.92
C THR A 98 2.92 -3.19 -15.30
N PHE A 99 3.31 -3.95 -16.34
CA PHE A 99 2.79 -3.77 -17.69
C PHE A 99 1.28 -4.02 -17.77
N VAL A 100 0.76 -5.07 -17.13
CA VAL A 100 -0.68 -5.37 -17.08
C VAL A 100 -1.45 -4.23 -16.43
N ILE A 101 -1.00 -3.72 -15.28
CA ILE A 101 -1.62 -2.58 -14.59
C ILE A 101 -1.56 -1.33 -15.48
N ALA A 102 -0.40 -1.03 -16.07
CA ALA A 102 -0.23 0.13 -16.95
C ALA A 102 -1.12 0.03 -18.20
N HIS A 103 -1.17 -1.13 -18.85
CA HIS A 103 -2.02 -1.39 -20.00
C HIS A 103 -3.52 -1.27 -19.64
N LYS A 104 -3.93 -1.86 -18.52
CA LYS A 104 -5.31 -1.72 -18.02
C LYS A 104 -5.67 -0.26 -17.79
N LEU A 105 -4.81 0.51 -17.11
CA LEU A 105 -5.08 1.92 -16.81
C LEU A 105 -5.05 2.83 -18.06
N ILE A 106 -4.07 2.66 -18.94
CA ILE A 106 -3.83 3.57 -20.08
C ILE A 106 -4.68 3.19 -21.29
N VAL A 107 -4.69 1.91 -21.67
CA VAL A 107 -5.33 1.43 -22.90
C VAL A 107 -6.79 1.08 -22.66
N GLN A 108 -7.06 0.29 -21.62
CA GLN A 108 -8.42 -0.18 -21.32
C GLN A 108 -9.23 0.83 -20.50
N ARG A 109 -8.61 1.93 -20.04
CA ARG A 109 -9.22 2.92 -19.14
C ARG A 109 -9.91 2.26 -17.94
N TRP A 110 -9.27 1.20 -17.45
CA TRP A 110 -9.76 0.38 -16.36
C TRP A 110 -9.89 1.20 -15.08
N ARG A 111 -11.00 0.97 -14.36
CA ARG A 111 -11.31 1.61 -13.10
C ARG A 111 -11.01 0.63 -11.96
N PRO A 112 -9.86 0.75 -11.28
CA PRO A 112 -9.50 -0.17 -10.21
C PRO A 112 -10.49 -0.03 -9.03
N PRO A 113 -10.63 -1.03 -8.15
CA PRO A 113 -11.38 -0.94 -6.90
C PRO A 113 -10.97 0.26 -6.06
N ALA A 114 -11.94 0.83 -5.35
CA ALA A 114 -11.80 2.05 -4.59
C ALA A 114 -11.17 1.80 -3.22
N VAL A 115 -9.87 1.50 -3.22
CA VAL A 115 -9.12 1.21 -1.99
C VAL A 115 -9.25 2.40 -1.01
N PRO A 116 -9.74 2.16 0.23
CA PRO A 116 -9.84 3.22 1.22
C PRO A 116 -8.47 3.84 1.50
N TRP A 117 -8.45 5.17 1.60
CA TRP A 117 -7.21 5.93 1.82
C TRP A 117 -6.41 5.49 3.04
N ARG A 118 -7.09 4.98 4.08
CA ARG A 118 -6.43 4.42 5.25
C ARG A 118 -5.38 3.37 4.88
N ASN A 119 -5.64 2.49 3.91
CA ASN A 119 -4.74 1.37 3.58
C ASN A 119 -3.55 1.77 2.69
N TRP A 120 -3.72 2.72 1.78
CA TRP A 120 -2.63 3.13 0.88
C TRP A 120 -1.87 4.36 1.38
N LEU A 121 -2.42 5.16 2.30
CA LEU A 121 -1.76 6.35 2.84
C LEU A 121 -0.43 6.03 3.56
N PRO A 122 -0.36 5.05 4.50
CA PRO A 122 0.91 4.65 5.11
C PRO A 122 1.99 4.29 4.09
N ILE A 123 1.59 3.54 3.07
CA ILE A 123 2.48 3.07 2.00
C ILE A 123 2.97 4.24 1.15
N TRP A 124 2.07 5.19 0.81
CA TRP A 124 2.43 6.40 0.08
C TRP A 124 3.38 7.32 0.88
N LEU A 125 3.10 7.53 2.16
CA LEU A 125 3.97 8.33 3.04
C LEU A 125 5.34 7.67 3.20
N MET A 126 5.37 6.35 3.41
CA MET A 126 6.60 5.57 3.47
C MET A 126 7.37 5.65 2.16
N LEU A 127 6.71 5.49 1.01
CA LEU A 127 7.33 5.61 -0.31
C LEU A 127 7.93 7.01 -0.51
N THR A 128 7.21 8.06 -0.12
CA THR A 128 7.71 9.44 -0.20
C THR A 128 8.95 9.63 0.69
N TRP A 129 8.91 9.12 1.93
CA TRP A 129 10.03 9.21 2.88
C TRP A 129 11.25 8.44 2.40
N VAL A 130 11.06 7.20 1.97
CA VAL A 130 12.12 6.35 1.42
C VAL A 130 12.72 6.96 0.16
N THR A 131 11.91 7.54 -0.72
CA THR A 131 12.43 8.26 -1.88
C THR A 131 13.27 9.45 -1.43
N LEU A 132 12.73 10.28 -0.52
CA LEU A 132 13.38 11.47 -0.01
C LEU A 132 14.72 11.15 0.69
N SER A 133 14.82 10.00 1.36
CA SER A 133 16.06 9.56 2.00
C SER A 133 17.24 9.38 1.05
N GLY A 134 16.98 9.29 -0.26
CA GLY A 134 18.02 9.30 -1.28
C GLY A 134 18.82 10.61 -1.32
N VAL A 135 18.29 11.71 -0.77
CA VAL A 135 18.97 13.01 -0.68
C VAL A 135 20.20 12.92 0.23
N TRP A 136 20.11 12.21 1.35
CA TRP A 136 21.22 12.06 2.32
C TRP A 136 21.88 10.67 2.29
N ALA A 137 21.43 9.78 1.42
CA ALA A 137 22.04 8.46 1.24
C ALA A 137 23.49 8.58 0.76
N ALA A 138 24.44 8.01 1.52
CA ALA A 138 25.86 8.05 1.20
C ALA A 138 26.16 7.44 -0.18
N ARG A 139 25.53 6.32 -0.52
CA ARG A 139 25.73 5.56 -1.78
C ARG A 139 24.44 5.54 -2.61
N PRO A 140 24.34 6.33 -3.70
CA PRO A 140 23.19 6.35 -4.61
C PRO A 140 22.83 4.97 -5.17
N GLY A 141 23.83 4.15 -5.51
CA GLY A 141 23.60 2.78 -5.99
C GLY A 141 22.96 1.86 -4.95
N GLY A 142 23.33 2.00 -3.68
CA GLY A 142 22.73 1.26 -2.57
C GLY A 142 21.27 1.62 -2.35
N TRP A 143 20.98 2.93 -2.37
CA TRP A 143 19.62 3.44 -2.30
C TRP A 143 18.77 2.96 -3.48
N LEU A 144 19.29 3.03 -4.71
CA LEU A 144 18.56 2.60 -5.90
C LEU A 144 18.24 1.09 -5.83
N LYS A 145 19.19 0.26 -5.40
CA LYS A 145 18.99 -1.18 -5.22
C LYS A 145 17.89 -1.47 -4.21
N ALA A 146 17.91 -0.82 -3.04
CA ALA A 146 16.87 -0.99 -2.02
C ALA A 146 15.51 -0.45 -2.47
N PHE A 147 15.48 0.71 -3.13
CA PHE A 147 14.27 1.28 -3.71
C PHE A 147 13.62 0.34 -4.74
N LEU A 148 14.43 -0.26 -5.62
CA LEU A 148 13.94 -1.24 -6.59
C LEU A 148 13.42 -2.52 -5.91
N MET A 149 14.08 -3.00 -4.85
CA MET A 149 13.58 -4.12 -4.06
C MET A 149 12.22 -3.82 -3.41
N LEU A 150 12.06 -2.61 -2.84
CA LEU A 150 10.77 -2.17 -2.31
C LEU A 150 9.72 -2.02 -3.41
N TYR A 151 10.09 -1.47 -4.57
CA TYR A 151 9.21 -1.34 -5.73
C TYR A 151 8.63 -2.68 -6.17
N LEU A 152 9.47 -3.73 -6.27
CA LEU A 152 8.99 -5.08 -6.58
C LEU A 152 7.91 -5.53 -5.61
N ALA A 153 8.16 -5.35 -4.31
CA ALA A 153 7.22 -5.66 -3.25
C ALA A 153 5.90 -4.87 -3.38
N LEU A 154 5.99 -3.58 -3.68
CA LEU A 154 4.83 -2.70 -3.88
C LEU A 154 3.99 -3.08 -5.10
N VAL A 155 4.57 -3.67 -6.14
CA VAL A 155 3.80 -4.22 -7.27
C VAL A 155 2.87 -5.34 -6.80
N PHE A 156 3.32 -6.23 -5.90
CA PHE A 156 2.47 -7.29 -5.36
C PHE A 156 1.33 -6.72 -4.49
N PHE A 157 1.61 -5.69 -3.70
CA PHE A 157 0.56 -4.94 -3.01
C PHE A 157 -0.45 -4.31 -3.98
N ALA A 158 0.03 -3.64 -5.05
CA ALA A 158 -0.83 -3.00 -6.04
C ALA A 158 -1.70 -4.03 -6.77
N VAL A 159 -1.15 -5.20 -7.10
CA VAL A 159 -1.90 -6.28 -7.74
C VAL A 159 -3.01 -6.82 -6.83
N THR A 160 -2.70 -7.18 -5.59
CA THR A 160 -3.72 -7.77 -4.70
C THR A 160 -4.70 -6.76 -4.11
N SER A 161 -4.41 -5.46 -4.20
CA SER A 161 -5.34 -4.39 -3.83
C SER A 161 -6.18 -3.89 -5.00
N MET A 162 -5.63 -3.85 -6.23
CA MET A 162 -6.31 -3.29 -7.40
C MET A 162 -6.92 -4.35 -8.32
N LEU A 163 -6.37 -5.56 -8.44
CA LEU A 163 -6.91 -6.56 -9.38
C LEU A 163 -7.92 -7.53 -8.75
N VAL A 164 -8.26 -7.35 -7.48
CA VAL A 164 -9.39 -8.04 -6.82
C VAL A 164 -10.67 -7.30 -7.22
N GLU A 165 -11.48 -7.87 -8.09
CA GLU A 165 -12.74 -7.24 -8.56
C GLU A 165 -13.96 -7.83 -7.84
N SER A 166 -13.81 -8.97 -7.17
CA SER A 166 -14.85 -9.67 -6.41
C SER A 166 -14.29 -10.43 -5.21
N HIS A 167 -15.15 -10.86 -4.29
CA HIS A 167 -14.75 -11.76 -3.20
C HIS A 167 -14.24 -13.12 -3.69
N LYS A 168 -14.67 -13.58 -4.87
CA LYS A 168 -14.21 -14.84 -5.47
C LYS A 168 -12.73 -14.77 -5.82
N ASP A 169 -12.23 -13.60 -6.21
CA ASP A 169 -10.81 -13.42 -6.55
C ASP A 169 -9.89 -13.58 -5.34
N ILE A 170 -10.35 -13.22 -4.14
CA ILE A 170 -9.62 -13.47 -2.89
C ILE A 170 -9.50 -14.97 -2.63
N GLN A 171 -10.59 -15.72 -2.78
CA GLN A 171 -10.55 -17.17 -2.60
C GLN A 171 -9.71 -17.86 -3.67
N ARG A 172 -9.81 -17.41 -4.93
CA ARG A 172 -8.96 -17.83 -6.04
C ARG A 172 -7.47 -17.61 -5.73
N PHE A 173 -7.10 -16.41 -5.26
CA PHE A 173 -5.74 -16.13 -4.79
C PHE A 173 -5.31 -17.11 -3.71
N LEU A 174 -6.12 -17.31 -2.66
CA LEU A 174 -5.78 -18.20 -1.56
C LEU A 174 -5.66 -19.66 -2.01
N ARG A 175 -6.52 -20.13 -2.92
CA ARG A 175 -6.41 -21.49 -3.50
C ARG A 175 -5.14 -21.65 -4.32
N ALA A 176 -4.81 -20.69 -5.17
CA ALA A 176 -3.60 -20.73 -5.98
C ALA A 176 -2.32 -20.62 -5.14
N PHE A 177 -2.32 -19.78 -4.10
CA PHE A 177 -1.26 -19.73 -3.10
C PHE A 177 -1.11 -21.09 -2.40
N TRP A 178 -2.22 -21.68 -1.95
CA TRP A 178 -2.22 -22.99 -1.29
C TRP A 178 -1.65 -24.10 -2.18
N VAL A 179 -2.09 -24.19 -3.44
CA VAL A 179 -1.58 -25.18 -4.39
C VAL A 179 -0.08 -24.99 -4.66
N GLY A 180 0.38 -23.75 -4.81
CA GLY A 180 1.80 -23.44 -4.97
C GLY A 180 2.65 -23.90 -3.78
N GLY A 181 2.13 -23.71 -2.57
CA GLY A 181 2.79 -24.14 -1.32
C GLY A 181 3.03 -25.63 -1.24
N LEU A 182 2.12 -26.46 -1.76
CA LEU A 182 2.27 -27.93 -1.73
C LEU A 182 3.51 -28.43 -2.50
N PHE A 183 3.91 -27.73 -3.56
CA PHE A 183 5.17 -28.03 -4.26
C PHE A 183 6.38 -27.72 -3.38
N GLY A 184 6.32 -26.61 -2.65
CA GLY A 184 7.28 -26.26 -1.62
C GLY A 184 7.36 -27.33 -0.53
N SER A 185 6.22 -27.71 0.04
CA SER A 185 6.15 -28.70 1.12
C SER A 185 6.73 -30.05 0.69
N ALA A 186 6.47 -30.48 -0.55
CA ALA A 186 7.04 -31.70 -1.11
C ALA A 186 8.58 -31.63 -1.21
N ALA A 187 9.13 -30.50 -1.67
CA ALA A 187 10.58 -30.26 -1.67
C ALA A 187 11.17 -30.20 -0.25
N GLY A 188 10.42 -29.69 0.71
CA GLY A 188 10.76 -29.70 2.15
C GLY A 188 10.92 -31.11 2.71
N ILE A 189 9.92 -31.95 2.47
CA ILE A 189 9.92 -33.36 2.91
C ILE A 189 11.06 -34.15 2.26
N LEU A 190 11.29 -33.94 0.95
CA LEU A 190 12.40 -34.60 0.25
C LEU A 190 13.74 -34.26 0.91
N ALA A 191 13.95 -33.00 1.29
CA ALA A 191 15.19 -32.60 1.96
C ALA A 191 15.36 -33.27 3.33
N LEU A 192 14.28 -33.44 4.10
CA LEU A 192 14.33 -34.20 5.37
C LEU A 192 14.83 -35.62 5.15
N PHE A 193 14.30 -36.32 4.14
CA PHE A 193 14.74 -37.68 3.81
C PHE A 193 16.20 -37.73 3.35
N LEU A 194 16.66 -36.69 2.65
CA LEU A 194 18.05 -36.56 2.22
C LEU A 194 18.99 -36.09 3.34
N GLY A 195 18.46 -35.79 4.55
CA GLY A 195 19.25 -35.24 5.64
C GLY A 195 19.80 -33.82 5.37
N THR A 196 19.19 -33.10 4.43
CA THR A 196 19.61 -31.75 4.01
C THR A 196 18.57 -30.71 4.41
N ARG A 197 18.94 -29.43 4.29
CA ARG A 197 18.01 -28.31 4.50
C ARG A 197 17.33 -27.94 3.19
N SER A 198 16.01 -27.83 3.19
CA SER A 198 15.28 -27.39 1.99
C SER A 198 15.19 -25.87 1.92
N GLU A 199 15.55 -25.34 0.76
CA GLU A 199 15.29 -23.94 0.39
C GLU A 199 13.97 -23.79 -0.37
N GLY A 200 13.24 -24.91 -0.54
CA GLY A 200 12.06 -25.01 -1.38
C GLY A 200 12.36 -24.55 -2.81
N LEU A 201 11.39 -23.87 -3.42
CA LEU A 201 11.54 -23.17 -4.72
C LEU A 201 11.76 -21.66 -4.52
N ILE A 202 12.03 -21.25 -3.28
CA ILE A 202 12.20 -19.86 -2.84
C ILE A 202 13.70 -19.48 -2.70
N GLY A 203 14.60 -20.47 -2.62
CA GLY A 203 16.05 -20.25 -2.67
C GLY A 203 16.64 -19.71 -1.37
N ASP A 204 15.81 -19.46 -0.35
CA ASP A 204 16.27 -19.23 1.02
C ASP A 204 15.38 -20.04 1.99
N PRO A 205 15.99 -20.87 2.84
CA PRO A 205 15.25 -21.75 3.72
C PRO A 205 14.51 -21.05 4.88
N ASN A 206 14.84 -19.79 5.21
CA ASN A 206 14.05 -19.01 6.18
C ASN A 206 12.81 -18.40 5.53
N PHE A 207 12.92 -17.87 4.30
CA PHE A 207 11.76 -17.44 3.54
C PHE A 207 10.83 -18.61 3.21
N PHE A 208 11.39 -19.78 2.88
CA PHE A 208 10.62 -21.01 2.71
C PHE A 208 9.86 -21.40 3.97
N GLY A 209 10.53 -21.44 5.13
CA GLY A 209 9.88 -21.72 6.42
C GLY A 209 8.77 -20.72 6.78
N LEU A 210 8.92 -19.44 6.42
CA LEU A 210 7.89 -18.41 6.58
C LEU A 210 6.65 -18.71 5.73
N VAL A 211 6.85 -19.07 4.45
CA VAL A 211 5.73 -19.37 3.53
C VAL A 211 4.98 -20.63 3.98
N GLU A 212 5.69 -21.69 4.37
CA GLU A 212 5.09 -22.90 4.94
C GLU A 212 4.32 -22.60 6.25
N ALA A 213 4.87 -21.75 7.12
CA ALA A 213 4.15 -21.32 8.32
C ALA A 213 2.85 -20.56 8.00
N ALA A 214 2.83 -19.75 6.95
CA ALA A 214 1.63 -19.08 6.46
C ALA A 214 0.64 -20.04 5.77
N MET A 215 1.07 -21.23 5.34
CA MET A 215 0.18 -22.26 4.78
C MET A 215 -0.66 -22.99 5.82
N ILE A 216 -0.19 -23.05 7.07
CA ILE A 216 -0.89 -23.70 8.19
C ILE A 216 -2.31 -23.13 8.42
N PRO A 217 -2.50 -21.82 8.68
CA PRO A 217 -3.84 -21.26 8.92
C PRO A 217 -4.78 -21.49 7.74
N LEU A 218 -4.26 -21.42 6.52
CA LEU A 218 -5.05 -21.60 5.31
C LEU A 218 -5.48 -23.06 5.11
N THR A 219 -4.60 -24.02 5.37
CA THR A 219 -4.93 -25.45 5.31
C THR A 219 -5.96 -25.81 6.38
N VAL A 220 -5.85 -25.25 7.58
CA VAL A 220 -6.84 -25.43 8.65
C VAL A 220 -8.18 -24.76 8.29
N TYR A 221 -8.16 -23.61 7.61
CA TYR A 221 -9.38 -23.00 7.07
C TYR A 221 -10.10 -23.97 6.12
N TYR A 222 -9.41 -24.56 5.14
CA TYR A 222 -10.04 -25.53 4.24
C TYR A 222 -10.52 -26.79 4.97
N LEU A 223 -9.74 -27.29 5.94
CA LEU A 223 -10.16 -28.42 6.78
C LEU A 223 -11.46 -28.14 7.56
N ARG A 224 -11.64 -26.92 8.07
CA ARG A 224 -12.85 -26.51 8.82
C ARG A 224 -14.10 -26.42 7.94
N HIS A 225 -13.91 -26.11 6.66
CA HIS A 225 -14.99 -25.92 5.69
C HIS A 225 -15.21 -27.14 4.79
N ALA A 226 -14.52 -28.25 5.05
CA ALA A 226 -14.68 -29.49 4.32
C ALA A 226 -16.03 -30.16 4.66
N ASN A 227 -16.78 -30.49 3.62
CA ASN A 227 -18.15 -31.01 3.73
C ASN A 227 -18.14 -32.51 4.02
N ASP A 228 -17.26 -33.25 3.34
CA ASP A 228 -17.21 -34.70 3.41
C ASP A 228 -16.02 -35.24 4.21
N LYS A 229 -16.19 -36.44 4.76
CA LYS A 229 -15.11 -37.14 5.50
C LYS A 229 -13.85 -37.32 4.64
N ARG A 230 -14.02 -37.56 3.32
CA ARG A 230 -12.90 -37.71 2.38
C ARG A 230 -12.09 -36.42 2.24
N GLU A 231 -12.76 -35.29 2.06
CA GLU A 231 -12.11 -33.98 2.00
C GLU A 231 -11.39 -33.65 3.31
N ARG A 232 -12.02 -33.94 4.46
CA ARG A 232 -11.38 -33.75 5.77
C ARG A 232 -10.11 -34.57 5.92
N VAL A 233 -10.13 -35.84 5.53
CA VAL A 233 -8.93 -36.70 5.55
C VAL A 233 -7.87 -36.17 4.60
N MET A 234 -8.24 -35.72 3.41
CA MET A 234 -7.31 -35.10 2.47
C MET A 234 -6.63 -33.86 3.06
N TYR A 235 -7.39 -32.92 3.64
CA TYR A 235 -6.80 -31.72 4.25
C TYR A 235 -5.98 -32.03 5.52
N LEU A 236 -6.30 -33.09 6.25
CA LEU A 236 -5.45 -33.58 7.36
C LEU A 236 -4.10 -34.10 6.85
N ILE A 237 -4.12 -34.89 5.77
CA ILE A 237 -2.88 -35.35 5.11
C ILE A 237 -2.10 -34.14 4.60
N THR A 238 -2.76 -33.18 3.95
CA THR A 238 -2.11 -31.96 3.47
C THR A 238 -1.51 -31.14 4.60
N LEU A 239 -2.19 -31.03 5.74
CA LEU A 239 -1.64 -30.34 6.91
C LEU A 239 -0.38 -31.04 7.43
N ALA A 240 -0.35 -32.38 7.45
CA ALA A 240 0.84 -33.14 7.79
C ALA A 240 1.98 -32.88 6.77
N VAL A 241 1.65 -32.77 5.48
CA VAL A 241 2.62 -32.44 4.42
C VAL A 241 3.20 -31.03 4.62
N VAL A 242 2.37 -30.02 4.88
CA VAL A 242 2.82 -28.63 5.16
C VAL A 242 3.71 -28.58 6.40
N LEU A 243 3.35 -29.29 7.48
CA LEU A 243 4.17 -29.37 8.70
C LEU A 243 5.51 -30.07 8.44
N GLY A 244 5.51 -31.15 7.64
CA GLY A 244 6.74 -31.81 7.19
C GLY A 244 7.61 -30.89 6.33
N GLY A 245 6.99 -30.11 5.43
CA GLY A 245 7.65 -29.08 4.63
C GLY A 245 8.34 -28.02 5.49
N ALA A 246 7.61 -27.46 6.46
CA ALA A 246 8.12 -26.49 7.42
C ALA A 246 9.29 -27.04 8.26
N ALA A 247 9.22 -28.30 8.69
CA ALA A 247 10.33 -28.95 9.40
C ALA A 247 11.55 -29.15 8.48
N GLY A 248 11.31 -29.50 7.20
CA GLY A 248 12.35 -29.64 6.18
C GLY A 248 13.07 -28.35 5.81
N ALA A 249 12.42 -27.20 5.99
CA ALA A 249 13.06 -25.90 5.89
C ALA A 249 14.23 -25.73 6.89
N GLY A 250 14.20 -26.46 8.02
CA GLY A 250 15.24 -26.40 9.05
C GLY A 250 15.49 -24.99 9.59
N SER A 251 14.49 -24.11 9.50
CA SER A 251 14.57 -22.70 9.91
C SER A 251 13.94 -22.50 11.29
N ARG A 252 14.73 -21.99 12.24
CA ARG A 252 14.24 -21.65 13.60
C ARG A 252 13.13 -20.59 13.54
N SER A 253 13.27 -19.58 12.69
CA SER A 253 12.25 -18.54 12.50
C SER A 253 10.98 -19.10 11.84
N GLY A 254 11.13 -20.03 10.88
CA GLY A 254 10.00 -20.75 10.28
C GLY A 254 9.23 -21.58 11.31
N LEU A 255 9.92 -22.32 12.19
CA LEU A 255 9.28 -23.09 13.26
C LEU A 255 8.56 -22.20 14.28
N ILE A 256 9.18 -21.07 14.69
CA ILE A 256 8.52 -20.08 15.58
C ILE A 256 7.27 -19.51 14.90
N GLY A 257 7.36 -19.14 13.62
CA GLY A 257 6.23 -18.68 12.83
C GLY A 257 5.12 -19.74 12.75
N ALA A 258 5.46 -20.99 12.53
CA ALA A 258 4.53 -22.11 12.48
C ALA A 258 3.82 -22.32 13.83
N SER A 259 4.57 -22.29 14.95
CA SER A 259 4.02 -22.36 16.31
C SER A 259 3.01 -21.23 16.56
N ILE A 260 3.35 -19.98 16.20
CA ILE A 260 2.45 -18.84 16.33
C ILE A 260 1.21 -19.02 15.46
N ALA A 261 1.37 -19.46 14.20
CA ALA A 261 0.27 -19.75 13.29
C ALA A 261 -0.68 -20.81 13.86
N ILE A 262 -0.17 -21.92 14.41
CA ILE A 262 -1.00 -22.98 15.02
C ILE A 262 -1.83 -22.40 16.17
N VAL A 263 -1.17 -21.74 17.13
CA VAL A 263 -1.86 -21.14 18.29
C VAL A 263 -2.91 -20.13 17.86
N ALA A 264 -2.52 -19.19 16.99
CA ALA A 264 -3.41 -18.14 16.51
C ALA A 264 -4.59 -18.70 15.71
N THR A 265 -4.39 -19.71 14.87
CA THR A 265 -5.47 -20.36 14.11
C THR A 265 -6.49 -21.01 15.04
N MET A 266 -6.03 -21.68 16.11
CA MET A 266 -6.89 -22.34 17.08
C MET A 266 -7.69 -21.33 17.92
N VAL A 267 -7.06 -20.20 18.28
CA VAL A 267 -7.65 -19.14 19.12
C VAL A 267 -8.58 -18.22 18.33
N ALA A 268 -8.23 -17.89 17.09
CA ALA A 268 -8.91 -16.89 16.28
C ALA A 268 -10.23 -17.37 15.66
N LYS A 269 -10.64 -18.63 15.89
CA LYS A 269 -11.91 -19.15 15.35
C LYS A 269 -13.10 -18.26 15.79
N PRO A 270 -13.89 -17.72 14.84
CA PRO A 270 -15.09 -16.94 15.14
C PRO A 270 -16.11 -17.77 15.96
N GLY A 271 -16.84 -17.12 16.87
CA GLY A 271 -17.94 -17.74 17.64
C GLY A 271 -17.54 -18.62 18.84
N ILE A 272 -16.26 -18.72 19.21
CA ILE A 272 -15.83 -19.43 20.43
C ILE A 272 -15.99 -18.51 21.66
N SER A 273 -16.62 -19.02 22.73
CA SER A 273 -16.70 -18.33 24.02
C SER A 273 -15.32 -18.10 24.67
N MET A 274 -15.14 -17.01 25.42
CA MET A 274 -13.85 -16.64 26.03
C MET A 274 -13.22 -17.78 26.85
N ARG A 275 -14.02 -18.52 27.63
CA ARG A 275 -13.55 -19.68 28.42
C ARG A 275 -13.01 -20.81 27.54
N LYS A 276 -13.68 -21.12 26.43
CA LYS A 276 -13.25 -22.16 25.49
C LYS A 276 -12.02 -21.70 24.70
N ARG A 277 -11.92 -20.39 24.40
CA ARG A 277 -10.76 -19.77 23.77
C ARG A 277 -9.52 -19.87 24.65
N VAL A 278 -9.62 -19.57 25.95
CA VAL A 278 -8.53 -19.73 26.92
C VAL A 278 -8.10 -21.20 27.04
N ARG A 279 -9.05 -22.14 27.10
CA ARG A 279 -8.72 -23.58 27.16
C ARG A 279 -7.99 -24.06 25.91
N VAL A 280 -8.47 -23.67 24.73
CA VAL A 280 -7.84 -24.03 23.44
C VAL A 280 -6.46 -23.38 23.32
N ALA A 281 -6.31 -22.13 23.78
CA ALA A 281 -5.01 -21.46 23.84
C ALA A 281 -4.04 -22.22 24.75
N GLY A 282 -4.49 -22.66 25.94
CA GLY A 282 -3.66 -23.44 26.87
C GLY A 282 -3.18 -24.77 26.27
N VAL A 283 -4.06 -25.49 25.56
CA VAL A 283 -3.68 -26.72 24.84
C VAL A 283 -2.70 -26.41 23.69
N ALA A 284 -2.96 -25.34 22.92
CA ALA A 284 -2.08 -24.95 21.82
C ALA A 284 -0.70 -24.51 22.31
N MET A 285 -0.61 -23.88 23.48
CA MET A 285 0.65 -23.52 24.15
C MET A 285 1.49 -24.73 24.58
N ILE A 286 0.89 -25.92 24.68
CA ILE A 286 1.60 -27.18 24.94
C ILE A 286 1.98 -27.85 23.61
N ILE A 287 1.06 -27.89 22.64
CA ILE A 287 1.28 -28.53 21.33
C ILE A 287 2.37 -27.80 20.54
N ALA A 288 2.38 -26.47 20.54
CA ALA A 288 3.29 -25.69 19.70
C ALA A 288 4.78 -25.85 20.08
N PRO A 289 5.18 -25.86 21.37
CA PRO A 289 6.55 -26.21 21.78
C PRO A 289 6.94 -27.66 21.45
N ILE A 290 6.00 -28.61 21.58
CA ILE A 290 6.27 -30.02 21.24
C ILE A 290 6.50 -30.15 19.73
N ALA A 291 5.64 -29.55 18.90
CA ALA A 291 5.81 -29.53 17.45
C ALA A 291 7.12 -28.84 17.03
N PHE A 292 7.48 -27.74 17.71
CA PHE A 292 8.76 -27.07 17.53
C PHE A 292 9.92 -28.02 17.87
N LEU A 293 9.89 -28.69 19.02
CA LEU A 293 10.95 -29.60 19.45
C LEU A 293 11.10 -30.78 18.49
N ILE A 294 10.00 -31.37 18.05
CA ILE A 294 10.00 -32.45 17.06
C ILE A 294 10.64 -31.95 15.76
N GLY A 295 10.21 -30.81 15.21
CA GLY A 295 10.80 -30.24 14.00
C GLY A 295 12.26 -29.84 14.16
N PHE A 296 12.65 -29.39 15.36
CA PHE A 296 14.03 -29.03 15.67
C PHE A 296 14.94 -30.26 15.70
N VAL A 297 14.53 -31.34 16.37
CA VAL A 297 15.28 -32.59 16.50
C VAL A 297 15.29 -33.40 15.20
N ALA A 298 14.19 -33.36 14.43
CA ALA A 298 14.07 -34.09 13.17
C ALA A 298 15.05 -33.61 12.08
N ASN A 299 15.67 -32.44 12.25
CA ASN A 299 16.62 -31.90 11.28
C ASN A 299 18.08 -32.04 11.79
N PRO A 300 18.92 -32.89 11.16
CA PRO A 300 20.31 -33.12 11.58
C PRO A 300 21.16 -31.85 11.65
N ALA A 301 20.89 -30.87 10.77
CA ALA A 301 21.66 -29.63 10.72
C ALA A 301 21.35 -28.69 11.89
N ASN A 302 20.17 -28.80 12.52
CA ASN A 302 19.85 -28.06 13.75
C ASN A 302 20.59 -28.65 14.95
N LEU A 303 20.72 -29.97 15.01
CA LEU A 303 21.47 -30.69 16.04
C LEU A 303 22.97 -30.41 15.96
N GLN A 304 23.54 -30.40 14.74
CA GLN A 304 24.96 -30.09 14.52
C GLN A 304 25.34 -28.65 14.92
N ARG A 305 24.43 -27.68 14.72
CA ARG A 305 24.69 -26.27 15.06
C ARG A 305 24.49 -25.92 16.54
N GLY A 306 23.82 -26.78 17.32
CA GLY A 306 23.67 -26.64 18.78
C GLY A 306 23.19 -25.27 19.29
N PHE A 307 23.33 -25.06 20.60
CA PHE A 307 23.12 -23.79 21.31
C PHE A 307 24.40 -22.91 21.37
N SER A 308 25.52 -23.38 20.81
CA SER A 308 26.83 -22.71 20.90
C SER A 308 26.99 -21.53 19.94
N ASP A 309 26.17 -21.46 18.91
CA ASP A 309 26.21 -20.40 17.90
C ASP A 309 25.37 -19.20 18.38
N ARG A 310 25.98 -18.00 18.53
CA ARG A 310 25.37 -16.73 19.01
C ARG A 310 24.30 -16.17 18.04
N GLY A 311 23.35 -17.01 17.67
CA GLY A 311 22.37 -16.74 16.63
C GLY A 311 22.96 -16.65 15.22
N ALA A 312 24.06 -17.37 14.92
CA ALA A 312 24.81 -17.26 13.66
C ALA A 312 25.39 -15.86 13.42
N GLY A 313 25.91 -15.21 14.48
CA GLY A 313 26.47 -13.86 14.41
C GLY A 313 25.45 -12.71 14.42
N ARG A 314 24.14 -13.00 14.43
CA ARG A 314 23.08 -11.96 14.41
C ARG A 314 23.10 -11.01 15.59
N LEU A 315 23.46 -11.49 16.78
CA LEU A 315 23.55 -10.63 17.96
C LEU A 315 24.61 -9.53 17.77
N ASP A 316 25.68 -9.85 17.07
CA ASP A 316 26.75 -8.91 16.77
C ASP A 316 26.34 -7.92 15.67
N PHE A 317 25.60 -8.38 14.66
CA PHE A 317 24.97 -7.49 13.69
C PHE A 317 23.97 -6.53 14.36
N TRP A 318 23.15 -7.01 15.29
CA TRP A 318 22.17 -6.18 15.99
C TRP A 318 22.83 -5.12 16.87
N LYS A 319 23.86 -5.49 17.64
CA LYS A 319 24.64 -4.52 18.42
C LYS A 319 25.24 -3.43 17.53
N THR A 320 25.87 -3.84 16.42
CA THR A 320 26.45 -2.91 15.44
C THR A 320 25.37 -2.01 14.83
N THR A 321 24.19 -2.56 14.53
CA THR A 321 23.07 -1.79 13.95
C THR A 321 22.50 -0.79 14.95
N VAL A 322 22.41 -1.14 16.24
CA VAL A 322 21.97 -0.22 17.30
C VAL A 322 22.93 0.95 17.45
N GLU A 323 24.24 0.71 17.33
CA GLU A 323 25.25 1.77 17.30
C GLU A 323 25.09 2.70 16.08
N VAL A 324 24.78 2.14 14.91
CA VAL A 324 24.48 2.97 13.72
C VAL A 324 23.21 3.80 13.92
N ILE A 325 22.22 3.27 14.64
CA ILE A 325 20.96 3.98 14.95
C ILE A 325 21.21 5.14 15.92
N SER A 326 22.08 4.98 16.92
CA SER A 326 22.34 6.02 17.93
C SER A 326 22.95 7.29 17.33
N GLU A 327 23.70 7.17 16.23
CA GLU A 327 24.28 8.31 15.52
C GLU A 327 23.26 9.15 14.75
N ARG A 328 22.26 8.51 14.12
CA ARG A 328 21.25 9.20 13.28
C ARG A 328 19.83 8.68 13.54
N PRO A 329 19.29 8.84 14.75
CA PRO A 329 18.05 8.19 15.15
C PRO A 329 16.81 8.74 14.43
N VAL A 330 16.83 10.01 14.00
CA VAL A 330 15.63 10.64 13.41
C VAL A 330 15.50 10.35 11.91
N LEU A 331 16.56 10.58 11.14
CA LEU A 331 16.56 10.47 9.67
C LEU A 331 17.09 9.12 9.16
N GLY A 332 17.87 8.40 9.96
CA GLY A 332 18.62 7.24 9.51
C GLY A 332 19.75 7.60 8.54
N GLN A 333 20.45 6.59 8.06
CA GLN A 333 21.60 6.74 7.15
C GLN A 333 21.21 6.96 5.68
N GLY A 334 19.92 6.85 5.36
CA GLY A 334 19.38 6.80 4.01
C GLY A 334 18.96 5.37 3.68
N PHE A 335 17.91 5.20 2.87
CA PHE A 335 17.39 3.87 2.58
C PHE A 335 18.41 2.97 1.87
N GLY A 336 18.55 1.73 2.32
CA GLY A 336 19.47 0.74 1.77
C GLY A 336 20.95 0.92 2.11
N GLN A 337 21.31 1.81 3.04
CA GLN A 337 22.70 2.09 3.39
C GLN A 337 23.25 1.12 4.44
N ILE A 338 22.42 0.60 5.33
CA ILE A 338 22.85 -0.24 6.45
C ILE A 338 23.61 -1.50 6.00
N SER A 339 23.24 -2.07 4.84
CA SER A 339 23.91 -3.25 4.28
C SER A 339 25.39 -3.03 3.95
N TYR A 340 25.81 -1.77 3.86
CA TYR A 340 27.17 -1.34 3.57
C TYR A 340 27.94 -0.90 4.82
N GLU A 341 27.23 -0.35 5.80
CA GLU A 341 27.78 0.16 7.06
C GLU A 341 28.13 -0.98 8.03
N ILE A 342 27.27 -2.01 8.10
CA ILE A 342 27.47 -3.14 9.03
C ILE A 342 28.84 -3.83 8.84
N PRO A 343 29.26 -4.26 7.62
CA PRO A 343 30.55 -4.92 7.42
C PRO A 343 31.76 -4.11 7.92
N GLN A 344 31.76 -2.80 7.66
CA GLN A 344 32.84 -1.91 8.06
C GLN A 344 32.86 -1.73 9.59
N ARG A 345 31.68 -1.59 10.21
CA ARG A 345 31.54 -1.30 11.65
C ARG A 345 31.69 -2.52 12.55
N LEU A 346 31.41 -3.72 12.05
CA LEU A 346 31.66 -4.96 12.78
C LEU A 346 33.12 -5.09 13.22
N LEU A 347 34.05 -4.51 12.46
CA LEU A 347 35.48 -4.57 12.76
C LEU A 347 35.87 -3.69 13.95
N VAL A 348 35.13 -2.62 14.22
CA VAL A 348 35.49 -1.61 15.25
C VAL A 348 34.52 -1.58 16.43
N THR A 349 33.39 -2.29 16.35
CA THR A 349 32.38 -2.31 17.42
C THR A 349 32.87 -3.15 18.61
N PRO A 350 32.94 -2.57 19.83
CA PRO A 350 33.38 -3.30 21.02
C PRO A 350 32.50 -4.53 21.33
N GLY A 351 33.13 -5.67 21.66
CA GLY A 351 32.42 -6.86 22.14
C GLY A 351 31.72 -7.72 21.07
N VAL A 352 32.02 -7.48 19.79
CA VAL A 352 31.60 -8.28 18.62
C VAL A 352 32.65 -9.34 18.29
N GLN A 353 32.23 -10.58 18.00
CA GLN A 353 33.13 -11.63 17.50
C GLN A 353 33.16 -11.63 15.96
N ILE A 354 34.36 -11.83 15.40
CA ILE A 354 34.56 -11.86 13.96
C ILE A 354 33.82 -13.05 13.36
N LEU A 355 32.97 -12.79 12.38
CA LEU A 355 32.52 -13.81 11.45
C LEU A 355 33.50 -13.83 10.27
N ASP A 356 33.98 -15.00 9.86
CA ASP A 356 34.78 -15.20 8.64
C ASP A 356 34.02 -14.89 7.33
N GLU A 357 32.89 -14.18 7.41
CA GLU A 357 32.09 -13.82 6.24
C GLU A 357 32.77 -12.67 5.47
N THR A 358 33.44 -13.02 4.37
CA THR A 358 34.05 -12.09 3.40
C THR A 358 33.02 -11.35 2.53
N ARG A 359 31.79 -11.17 3.00
CA ARG A 359 30.68 -10.62 2.20
C ARG A 359 30.73 -9.10 2.19
N GLU A 360 30.70 -8.52 0.99
CA GLU A 360 30.69 -7.07 0.75
C GLU A 360 29.37 -6.39 1.20
N PHE A 361 28.31 -7.18 1.47
CA PHE A 361 27.00 -6.70 1.90
C PHE A 361 26.43 -7.61 2.99
N VAL A 362 26.06 -7.04 4.13
CA VAL A 362 25.48 -7.78 5.26
C VAL A 362 24.33 -6.98 5.86
N SER A 363 23.14 -7.56 5.89
CA SER A 363 21.97 -6.99 6.60
C SER A 363 21.99 -7.42 8.07
N SER A 364 21.29 -6.69 8.94
CA SER A 364 21.13 -7.09 10.33
C SER A 364 20.33 -8.38 10.52
N HIS A 365 19.76 -8.93 9.43
CA HIS A 365 18.78 -10.01 9.45
C HIS A 365 17.59 -9.68 10.36
N ASN A 366 17.23 -8.41 10.48
CA ASN A 366 16.05 -7.94 11.20
C ASN A 366 15.49 -6.73 10.46
N THR A 367 14.32 -6.89 9.85
CA THR A 367 13.72 -5.84 9.00
C THR A 367 13.51 -4.54 9.76
N TRP A 368 13.21 -4.60 11.06
CA TRP A 368 12.88 -3.42 11.85
C TRP A 368 14.14 -2.65 12.24
N LEU A 369 15.22 -3.36 12.57
CA LEU A 369 16.51 -2.73 12.79
C LEU A 369 17.07 -2.15 11.49
N ASP A 370 16.98 -2.89 10.37
CA ASP A 370 17.37 -2.38 9.06
C ASP A 370 16.58 -1.11 8.70
N MET A 371 15.25 -1.14 8.84
CA MET A 371 14.40 0.01 8.54
C MET A 371 14.68 1.20 9.45
N PHE A 372 14.93 0.97 10.74
CA PHE A 372 15.25 2.04 11.69
C PHE A 372 16.63 2.65 11.37
N ALA A 373 17.66 1.83 11.14
CA ALA A 373 18.98 2.34 10.79
C ALA A 373 19.00 3.08 9.44
N ASP A 374 18.26 2.58 8.45
CA ASP A 374 18.18 3.18 7.12
C ASP A 374 17.35 4.47 7.09
N SER A 375 16.19 4.48 7.74
CA SER A 375 15.16 5.52 7.54
C SER A 375 14.76 6.28 8.81
N GLY A 376 15.42 5.98 9.92
CA GLY A 376 15.20 6.60 11.22
C GLY A 376 13.83 6.27 11.82
N VAL A 377 13.53 6.92 12.94
CA VAL A 377 12.27 6.74 13.67
C VAL A 377 11.05 7.06 12.79
N VAL A 378 11.20 8.02 11.86
CA VAL A 378 10.13 8.42 10.94
C VAL A 378 9.78 7.27 10.00
N GLY A 379 10.77 6.70 9.31
CA GLY A 379 10.51 5.66 8.32
C GLY A 379 10.09 4.33 8.94
N VAL A 380 10.67 3.93 10.07
CA VAL A 380 10.22 2.71 10.79
C VAL A 380 8.79 2.86 11.33
N SER A 381 8.41 4.05 11.80
CA SER A 381 7.02 4.30 12.25
C SER A 381 6.02 4.19 11.09
N LEU A 382 6.37 4.74 9.92
CA LEU A 382 5.57 4.60 8.71
C LEU A 382 5.46 3.14 8.28
N PHE A 383 6.56 2.39 8.32
CA PHE A 383 6.58 0.97 8.00
C PHE A 383 5.70 0.15 8.96
N ILE A 384 5.81 0.37 10.28
CA ILE A 384 4.94 -0.25 11.29
C ILE A 384 3.46 0.07 11.02
N SER A 385 3.16 1.31 10.67
CA SER A 385 1.78 1.74 10.39
C SER A 385 1.15 0.98 9.22
N CYS A 386 1.92 0.55 8.22
CA CYS A 386 1.44 -0.32 7.14
C CYS A 386 0.88 -1.65 7.68
N PHE A 387 1.61 -2.30 8.59
CA PHE A 387 1.18 -3.56 9.21
C PHE A 387 0.01 -3.38 10.16
N LEU A 388 0.01 -2.31 10.96
CA LEU A 388 -1.08 -2.01 11.89
C LEU A 388 -2.39 -1.77 11.14
N VAL A 389 -2.34 -0.98 10.06
CA VAL A 389 -3.52 -0.72 9.24
C VAL A 389 -4.00 -1.97 8.52
N ALA A 390 -3.09 -2.77 7.95
CA ALA A 390 -3.45 -4.04 7.31
C ALA A 390 -4.11 -4.99 8.33
N GLY A 391 -3.51 -5.16 9.51
CA GLY A 391 -4.08 -5.97 10.58
C GLY A 391 -5.45 -5.47 11.03
N TRP A 392 -5.62 -4.16 11.20
CA TRP A 392 -6.91 -3.55 11.54
C TRP A 392 -7.98 -3.81 10.47
N SER A 393 -7.65 -3.64 9.19
CA SER A 393 -8.57 -3.90 8.09
C SER A 393 -8.95 -5.39 7.98
N LEU A 394 -8.05 -6.31 8.34
CA LEU A 394 -8.34 -7.75 8.39
C LEU A 394 -9.18 -8.16 9.61
N LEU A 395 -9.04 -7.47 10.75
CA LEU A 395 -9.87 -7.72 11.93
C LEU A 395 -11.26 -7.06 11.83
N ARG A 396 -11.40 -6.06 10.96
CA ARG A 396 -12.66 -5.36 10.68
C ARG A 396 -12.96 -5.38 9.17
N PRO A 397 -13.16 -6.57 8.58
CA PRO A 397 -13.50 -6.66 7.17
C PRO A 397 -14.81 -5.93 6.91
N ARG A 398 -14.91 -5.28 5.76
CA ARG A 398 -16.14 -4.56 5.40
C ARG A 398 -17.30 -5.51 5.12
N TRP A 399 -16.99 -6.77 4.83
CA TRP A 399 -17.95 -7.83 4.51
C TRP A 399 -18.00 -8.85 5.64
N PRO A 400 -19.05 -8.83 6.48
CA PRO A 400 -19.18 -9.74 7.61
C PRO A 400 -19.12 -11.23 7.21
N TYR A 401 -19.67 -11.60 6.04
CA TYR A 401 -19.63 -12.97 5.54
C TYR A 401 -18.21 -13.46 5.18
N MET A 402 -17.25 -12.55 4.97
CA MET A 402 -15.83 -12.88 4.77
C MET A 402 -15.02 -12.86 6.06
N SER A 403 -15.65 -12.76 7.24
CA SER A 403 -14.94 -12.64 8.52
C SER A 403 -13.98 -13.79 8.78
N ASP A 404 -14.33 -15.02 8.42
CA ASP A 404 -13.46 -16.19 8.65
C ASP A 404 -12.26 -16.19 7.69
N VAL A 405 -12.46 -15.85 6.42
CA VAL A 405 -11.38 -15.66 5.43
C VAL A 405 -10.44 -14.54 5.89
N SER A 406 -11.00 -13.39 6.28
CA SER A 406 -10.25 -12.22 6.74
C SER A 406 -9.43 -12.54 8.00
N THR A 407 -10.02 -13.28 8.94
CA THR A 407 -9.32 -13.74 10.14
C THR A 407 -8.21 -14.73 9.79
N THR A 408 -8.43 -15.62 8.82
CA THR A 408 -7.41 -16.55 8.33
C THR A 408 -6.22 -15.79 7.73
N VAL A 409 -6.48 -14.78 6.89
CA VAL A 409 -5.45 -13.92 6.31
C VAL A 409 -4.73 -13.09 7.38
N PHE A 410 -5.43 -12.63 8.42
CA PHE A 410 -4.79 -12.01 9.60
C PHE A 410 -3.83 -12.97 10.29
N VAL A 411 -4.21 -14.24 10.49
CA VAL A 411 -3.32 -15.24 11.09
C VAL A 411 -2.13 -15.54 10.17
N MET A 412 -2.29 -15.51 8.84
CA MET A 412 -1.18 -15.61 7.88
C MET A 412 -0.16 -14.46 8.01
N LEU A 413 -0.59 -13.29 8.49
CA LEU A 413 0.30 -12.15 8.72
C LEU A 413 1.21 -12.35 9.95
N LEU A 414 0.82 -13.18 10.92
CA LEU A 414 1.60 -13.35 12.16
C LEU A 414 2.95 -14.05 11.94
N PRO A 415 3.07 -15.14 11.14
CA PRO A 415 4.36 -15.70 10.76
C PRO A 415 5.25 -14.72 10.01
N VAL A 416 4.67 -13.82 9.21
CA VAL A 416 5.42 -12.75 8.52
C VAL A 416 6.01 -11.81 9.57
N LEU A 417 5.20 -11.32 10.51
CA LEU A 417 5.66 -10.44 11.59
C LEU A 417 6.71 -11.11 12.49
N SER A 418 6.53 -12.37 12.89
CA SER A 418 7.53 -13.04 13.72
C SER A 418 8.84 -13.30 12.97
N SER A 419 8.75 -13.69 11.70
CA SER A 419 9.94 -14.01 10.89
C SER A 419 10.72 -12.76 10.48
N SER A 420 10.08 -11.59 10.44
CA SER A 420 10.71 -10.30 10.17
C SER A 420 11.77 -9.88 11.21
N MET A 421 11.73 -10.45 12.41
CA MET A 421 12.79 -10.32 13.43
C MET A 421 14.09 -10.99 13.00
N PHE A 422 14.03 -11.94 12.05
CA PHE A 422 15.13 -12.83 11.67
C PHE A 422 15.43 -12.81 10.16
N LEU A 423 14.71 -11.98 9.40
CA LEU A 423 14.76 -11.85 7.94
C LEU A 423 14.62 -10.39 7.52
N GLY A 424 15.18 -10.04 6.37
CA GLY A 424 14.89 -8.79 5.66
C GLY A 424 13.66 -8.94 4.77
N LEU A 425 12.51 -8.39 5.17
CA LEU A 425 11.23 -8.53 4.48
C LEU A 425 10.96 -7.46 3.42
N LEU A 426 11.95 -6.62 3.10
CA LEU A 426 11.76 -5.48 2.20
C LEU A 426 11.09 -5.90 0.87
N ASN A 427 11.56 -7.02 0.29
CA ASN A 427 11.04 -7.63 -0.94
C ASN A 427 10.17 -8.88 -0.66
N ASN A 428 9.61 -9.05 0.54
CA ASN A 428 8.77 -10.22 0.82
C ASN A 428 7.40 -10.08 0.16
N LYS A 429 7.24 -10.71 -1.00
CA LYS A 429 6.00 -10.64 -1.81
C LYS A 429 4.76 -11.12 -1.08
N LEU A 430 4.88 -12.11 -0.18
CA LEU A 430 3.73 -12.60 0.59
C LEU A 430 3.23 -11.52 1.55
N ALA A 431 4.13 -10.86 2.28
CA ALA A 431 3.79 -9.77 3.19
C ALA A 431 3.00 -8.65 2.47
N TRP A 432 3.53 -8.19 1.34
CA TRP A 432 2.89 -7.14 0.53
C TRP A 432 1.60 -7.60 -0.13
N SER A 433 1.51 -8.87 -0.55
CA SER A 433 0.27 -9.45 -1.06
C SER A 433 -0.82 -9.49 0.01
N ILE A 434 -0.51 -9.90 1.25
CA ILE A 434 -1.45 -9.90 2.38
C ILE A 434 -1.93 -8.49 2.70
N MET A 435 -1.03 -7.49 2.71
CA MET A 435 -1.42 -6.09 2.90
C MET A 435 -2.35 -5.58 1.78
N GLY A 436 -2.15 -6.01 0.53
CA GLY A 436 -3.06 -5.66 -0.57
C GLY A 436 -4.41 -6.39 -0.47
N LEU A 437 -4.45 -7.65 0.00
CA LEU A 437 -5.70 -8.36 0.31
C LEU A 437 -6.46 -7.69 1.47
N ALA A 438 -5.75 -7.23 2.50
CA ALA A 438 -6.34 -6.44 3.58
C ALA A 438 -6.98 -5.15 3.04
N ALA A 439 -6.32 -4.51 2.06
CA ALA A 439 -6.84 -3.33 1.40
C ALA A 439 -8.10 -3.64 0.57
N SER A 440 -8.13 -4.74 -0.19
CA SER A 440 -9.30 -5.13 -1.00
C SER A 440 -10.52 -5.56 -0.15
N LEU A 441 -10.32 -6.27 0.96
CA LEU A 441 -11.38 -6.63 1.92
C LEU A 441 -12.04 -5.42 2.62
N SER A 442 -11.43 -4.26 2.52
CA SER A 442 -11.95 -3.02 3.08
C SER A 442 -12.69 -2.14 2.07
N VAL A 443 -12.70 -2.52 0.79
CA VAL A 443 -13.40 -1.81 -0.29
C VAL A 443 -14.91 -1.98 -0.12
N GLN A 444 -15.68 -0.92 -0.39
CA GLN A 444 -17.13 -0.96 -0.33
C GLN A 444 -17.72 -1.68 -1.55
N SER A 445 -18.88 -2.31 -1.41
CA SER A 445 -19.61 -2.82 -2.57
C SER A 445 -20.16 -1.68 -3.43
N GLU A 446 -20.37 -1.96 -4.71
CA GLU A 446 -20.98 -1.01 -5.64
C GLU A 446 -22.45 -0.72 -5.30
N SER A 447 -23.15 -1.66 -4.68
CA SER A 447 -24.52 -1.45 -4.17
C SER A 447 -24.55 -0.50 -2.96
N ALA A 448 -23.65 -0.69 -1.99
CA ALA A 448 -23.55 0.17 -0.81
C ALA A 448 -23.20 1.63 -1.18
N ARG A 449 -22.59 1.85 -2.35
CA ARG A 449 -22.34 3.19 -2.90
C ARG A 449 -23.64 3.97 -3.15
N TRP A 450 -24.78 3.30 -3.44
CA TRP A 450 -26.03 3.94 -3.88
C TRP A 450 -27.20 3.91 -2.87
N SER A 451 -27.07 3.28 -1.71
CA SER A 451 -28.17 2.98 -0.76
C SER A 451 -29.03 4.18 -0.32
N ARG A 452 -28.46 5.35 -0.06
CA ARG A 452 -29.23 6.54 0.39
C ARG A 452 -30.22 7.07 -0.64
N ALA A 453 -29.99 6.84 -1.93
CA ALA A 453 -30.85 7.36 -3.00
C ALA A 453 -32.01 6.42 -3.36
N THR A 454 -31.92 5.14 -2.97
CA THR A 454 -32.96 4.14 -3.28
C THR A 454 -34.04 4.03 -2.20
N GLY A 455 -33.82 4.62 -1.03
CA GLY A 455 -34.74 4.47 0.11
C GLY A 455 -34.64 3.12 0.81
N ASP A 456 -33.66 2.29 0.45
CA ASP A 456 -33.37 1.01 1.12
C ASP A 456 -32.61 1.28 2.42
N GLU A 457 -33.34 1.74 3.44
CA GLU A 457 -32.78 2.02 4.77
C GLU A 457 -32.64 0.78 5.66
N GLN A 458 -32.77 -0.44 5.12
CA GLN A 458 -32.69 -1.67 5.92
C GLN A 458 -31.28 -2.27 6.09
N ASP A 459 -30.25 -1.84 5.31
CA ASP A 459 -28.94 -2.52 5.32
C ASP A 459 -27.72 -1.63 5.65
N ALA A 460 -27.90 -0.46 6.27
CA ALA A 460 -26.79 0.36 6.78
C ALA A 460 -26.84 0.46 8.33
N GLU A 461 -25.91 -0.26 8.98
CA GLU A 461 -25.71 -0.49 10.43
C GLU A 461 -26.07 0.62 11.45
N PRO A 462 -26.34 0.23 12.73
CA PRO A 462 -27.01 1.06 13.72
C PRO A 462 -26.08 2.08 14.38
N GLY A 463 -26.62 3.26 14.67
CA GLY A 463 -26.00 4.24 15.55
C GLY A 463 -26.28 5.68 15.15
N ASN A 464 -27.21 6.29 15.88
CA ASN A 464 -27.64 7.70 15.87
C ASN A 464 -28.72 8.06 14.86
N GLU A 465 -29.96 8.08 15.37
CA GLU A 465 -31.05 8.88 14.84
C GLU A 465 -30.59 10.34 14.69
N ILE A 466 -30.71 10.86 13.47
CA ILE A 466 -30.72 12.29 13.24
C ILE A 466 -32.16 12.72 13.48
N GLU A 467 -32.44 13.23 14.68
CA GLU A 467 -33.68 13.94 14.97
C GLU A 467 -33.82 15.14 14.03
N LEU A 468 -34.84 15.07 13.16
CA LEU A 468 -35.43 16.22 12.52
C LEU A 468 -36.21 17.00 13.58
N HIS A 469 -35.58 17.99 14.23
CA HIS A 469 -36.30 18.91 15.10
C HIS A 469 -37.26 19.78 14.28
N GLY A 470 -38.54 19.40 14.31
CA GLY A 470 -39.68 20.28 14.11
C GLY A 470 -40.30 20.62 15.46
N SER A 471 -40.38 21.90 15.77
CA SER A 471 -40.98 22.49 16.97
C SER A 471 -42.44 22.07 17.18
N SER A 472 -42.78 21.57 18.37
CA SER A 472 -44.02 21.97 19.07
C SER A 472 -43.98 21.58 20.55
N SER A 473 -44.37 22.54 21.37
CA SER A 473 -44.60 22.47 22.82
C SER A 473 -45.67 21.45 23.21
N LEU A 474 -45.51 20.78 24.36
CA LEU A 474 -46.55 20.61 25.41
C LEU A 474 -46.08 19.74 26.60
N SER A 475 -46.06 20.38 27.78
CA SER A 475 -46.42 19.94 29.14
C SER A 475 -46.14 18.53 29.71
N ARG A 476 -45.55 18.56 30.93
CA ARG A 476 -45.67 17.64 32.09
C ARG A 476 -46.88 16.69 32.09
N GLU A 477 -46.66 15.42 32.45
CA GLU A 477 -47.22 14.77 33.65
C GLU A 477 -46.70 13.34 33.89
N SER A 478 -46.86 12.92 35.15
CA SER A 478 -46.37 11.76 35.87
C SER A 478 -47.06 10.41 35.58
N SER A 479 -46.36 9.30 35.86
CA SER A 479 -46.76 8.20 36.78
C SER A 479 -46.43 6.77 36.28
N THR A 480 -45.56 6.11 37.06
CA THR A 480 -45.59 4.72 37.57
C THR A 480 -46.48 3.65 36.91
N ALA A 481 -45.90 2.48 36.60
CA ALA A 481 -46.16 1.21 37.32
C ALA A 481 -45.50 -0.04 36.65
N VAL A 482 -44.63 -0.69 37.44
CA VAL A 482 -44.52 -2.15 37.71
C VAL A 482 -44.41 -3.17 36.55
N VAL A 483 -43.26 -3.85 36.47
CA VAL A 483 -43.14 -5.25 36.03
C VAL A 483 -42.15 -5.98 36.97
N PRO A 484 -42.45 -7.19 37.48
CA PRO A 484 -41.65 -7.85 38.51
C PRO A 484 -40.42 -8.58 37.95
N TYR A 485 -39.45 -8.73 38.84
CA TYR A 485 -38.22 -9.52 38.73
C TYR A 485 -38.47 -10.98 38.31
N GLY A 486 -37.71 -11.46 37.31
CA GLY A 486 -37.47 -12.87 37.03
C GLY A 486 -36.07 -13.01 36.44
N MET A 487 -35.16 -13.64 37.19
CA MET A 487 -33.75 -13.84 36.82
C MET A 487 -33.61 -14.72 35.59
N ASP A 488 -32.84 -14.26 34.59
CA ASP A 488 -31.73 -14.97 33.94
C ASP A 488 -31.13 -14.11 32.80
N GLY A 489 -29.96 -13.52 33.05
CA GLY A 489 -29.09 -12.93 32.02
C GLY A 489 -28.11 -13.96 31.44
N PRO A 490 -27.44 -13.72 30.30
CA PRO A 490 -26.93 -12.41 29.90
C PRO A 490 -27.30 -11.96 28.47
N GLY A 491 -27.32 -10.64 28.29
CA GLY A 491 -27.45 -9.96 27.01
C GLY A 491 -26.36 -10.37 26.03
N GLY A 492 -26.80 -10.95 24.93
CA GLY A 492 -26.09 -10.96 23.66
C GLY A 492 -27.07 -10.44 22.62
N SER A 493 -26.71 -9.33 21.96
CA SER A 493 -27.40 -8.85 20.76
C SER A 493 -27.46 -9.99 19.74
N ARG A 494 -28.63 -10.63 19.63
CA ARG A 494 -28.88 -11.66 18.63
C ARG A 494 -28.94 -10.97 17.27
N LEU A 495 -27.98 -11.29 16.41
CA LEU A 495 -28.06 -11.02 14.97
C LEU A 495 -29.37 -11.61 14.43
N PRO A 496 -30.05 -10.95 13.48
CA PRO A 496 -31.34 -11.44 12.97
C PRO A 496 -31.21 -12.87 12.39
N VAL A 497 -32.23 -13.68 12.64
CA VAL A 497 -32.28 -15.14 12.43
C VAL A 497 -31.84 -15.57 11.02
N ARG A 498 -32.06 -14.72 10.00
CA ARG A 498 -31.64 -14.97 8.61
C ARG A 498 -30.11 -15.02 8.43
N HIS A 499 -29.34 -14.28 9.24
CA HIS A 499 -27.88 -14.29 9.19
C HIS A 499 -27.25 -15.49 9.92
N GLN A 500 -27.96 -16.11 10.88
CA GLN A 500 -27.45 -17.27 11.61
C GLN A 500 -27.50 -18.57 10.80
N GLU A 501 -28.52 -18.74 9.94
CA GLU A 501 -28.61 -19.90 9.05
C GLU A 501 -27.57 -19.85 7.91
N LEU A 502 -27.24 -18.66 7.40
CA LEU A 502 -26.23 -18.45 6.35
C LEU A 502 -24.78 -18.69 6.81
N LEU A 503 -24.50 -18.54 8.12
CA LEU A 503 -23.17 -18.79 8.71
C LEU A 503 -22.86 -20.28 8.91
N ALA A 504 -23.85 -21.17 8.72
CA ALA A 504 -23.72 -22.60 9.02
C ALA A 504 -23.32 -23.47 7.82
N ASN A 505 -23.41 -22.97 6.57
CA ASN A 505 -23.25 -23.79 5.38
C ASN A 505 -22.37 -23.12 4.29
N PRO A 506 -21.08 -23.51 4.15
CA PRO A 506 -20.13 -22.85 3.23
C PRO A 506 -20.39 -23.09 1.74
N LEU A 507 -21.21 -24.07 1.37
CA LEU A 507 -21.55 -24.35 -0.04
C LEU A 507 -22.52 -23.33 -0.65
N VAL A 508 -23.12 -22.45 0.16
CA VAL A 508 -23.93 -21.32 -0.34
C VAL A 508 -23.03 -20.21 -0.94
N ILE A 509 -21.70 -20.29 -0.79
CA ILE A 509 -20.77 -19.26 -1.30
C ILE A 509 -20.68 -19.26 -2.84
N ASP A 510 -20.87 -20.41 -3.52
CA ASP A 510 -20.95 -20.43 -4.98
C ASP A 510 -22.31 -19.95 -5.52
N GLU A 511 -23.35 -19.92 -4.66
CA GLU A 511 -24.68 -19.37 -4.96
C GLU A 511 -24.87 -17.91 -4.50
N MET A 512 -23.90 -17.33 -3.79
CA MET A 512 -23.97 -15.93 -3.38
C MET A 512 -23.79 -15.01 -4.59
N PRO A 513 -24.65 -13.98 -4.74
CA PRO A 513 -24.55 -13.05 -5.85
C PRO A 513 -23.18 -12.37 -5.80
N GLU A 514 -22.49 -12.35 -6.95
CA GLU A 514 -21.19 -11.68 -7.07
C GLU A 514 -21.33 -10.22 -6.68
N VAL A 515 -20.70 -9.85 -5.57
CA VAL A 515 -20.68 -8.46 -5.10
C VAL A 515 -19.60 -7.72 -5.86
N GLU A 516 -20.02 -6.88 -6.82
CA GLU A 516 -19.12 -5.95 -7.50
C GLU A 516 -18.59 -4.89 -6.52
N LEU A 517 -17.30 -4.59 -6.64
CA LEU A 517 -16.64 -3.59 -5.81
C LEU A 517 -16.84 -2.18 -6.34
N ALA A 518 -16.98 -1.22 -5.43
CA ALA A 518 -16.91 0.19 -5.78
C ALA A 518 -15.56 0.49 -6.44
N LYS A 519 -15.56 1.16 -7.60
CA LYS A 519 -14.37 1.43 -8.41
C LYS A 519 -13.91 2.89 -8.23
N TRP A 520 -12.60 3.11 -8.18
CA TRP A 520 -11.95 4.40 -8.37
C TRP A 520 -12.15 4.87 -9.80
N ASP A 521 -12.62 6.10 -9.95
CA ASP A 521 -12.53 6.82 -11.21
C ASP A 521 -11.62 8.04 -11.03
N VAL A 522 -10.31 7.78 -11.07
CA VAL A 522 -9.29 8.83 -11.06
C VAL A 522 -9.10 9.28 -12.51
N LYS A 523 -9.94 10.20 -12.99
CA LYS A 523 -9.62 10.96 -14.21
C LYS A 523 -8.46 11.90 -13.90
N ILE A 524 -7.26 11.55 -14.35
CA ILE A 524 -6.11 12.46 -14.30
C ILE A 524 -6.41 13.62 -15.25
N THR A 525 -6.89 14.72 -14.69
CA THR A 525 -7.16 15.95 -15.45
C THR A 525 -5.84 16.64 -15.80
N GLY A 526 -5.83 17.44 -16.87
CA GLY A 526 -4.64 18.24 -17.23
C GLY A 526 -4.26 19.27 -16.16
N SER A 527 -5.16 19.65 -15.25
CA SER A 527 -4.82 20.43 -14.06
C SER A 527 -4.08 19.60 -13.02
N MET A 528 -4.51 18.36 -12.74
CA MET A 528 -3.81 17.45 -11.82
C MET A 528 -2.39 17.17 -12.31
N ALA A 529 -2.21 16.85 -13.58
CA ALA A 529 -0.88 16.61 -14.16
C ALA A 529 0.05 17.84 -14.01
N ARG A 530 -0.47 19.05 -14.27
CA ARG A 530 0.28 20.29 -14.07
C ARG A 530 0.64 20.54 -12.62
N VAL A 531 -0.27 20.30 -11.68
CA VAL A 531 0.01 20.45 -10.24
C VAL A 531 1.10 19.48 -9.80
N THR A 532 1.05 18.21 -10.23
CA THR A 532 2.11 17.23 -9.96
C THR A 532 3.46 17.65 -10.54
N LEU A 533 3.47 18.14 -11.79
CA LEU A 533 4.69 18.62 -12.44
C LEU A 533 5.28 19.83 -11.70
N VAL A 534 4.44 20.81 -11.34
CA VAL A 534 4.86 21.99 -10.57
C VAL A 534 5.40 21.57 -9.20
N GLY A 535 4.75 20.63 -8.51
CA GLY A 535 5.24 20.09 -7.24
C GLY A 535 6.63 19.44 -7.36
N GLY A 536 6.86 18.69 -8.44
CA GLY A 536 8.18 18.14 -8.76
C GLY A 536 9.24 19.21 -9.04
N ILE A 537 8.91 20.22 -9.85
CA ILE A 537 9.84 21.32 -10.18
C ILE A 537 10.20 22.14 -8.94
N VAL A 538 9.20 22.50 -8.11
CA VAL A 538 9.43 23.25 -6.86
C VAL A 538 10.33 22.47 -5.91
N ALA A 539 10.09 21.16 -5.75
CA ALA A 539 10.94 20.32 -4.93
C ALA A 539 12.37 20.21 -5.51
N ALA A 540 12.51 20.05 -6.83
CA ALA A 540 13.82 20.03 -7.47
C ALA A 540 14.61 21.33 -7.24
N ILE A 541 13.97 22.50 -7.40
CA ILE A 541 14.60 23.80 -7.12
C ILE A 541 15.01 23.90 -5.65
N LEU A 542 14.13 23.50 -4.73
CA LEU A 542 14.44 23.50 -3.30
C LEU A 542 15.68 22.65 -2.98
N PHE A 543 15.74 21.42 -3.49
CA PHE A 543 16.88 20.53 -3.24
C PHE A 543 18.14 20.91 -4.02
N PHE A 544 18.02 21.62 -5.14
CA PHE A 544 19.15 22.28 -5.79
C PHE A 544 19.75 23.35 -4.89
N VAL A 545 18.92 24.26 -4.35
CA VAL A 545 19.38 25.32 -3.44
C VAL A 545 20.01 24.73 -2.18
N ILE A 546 19.37 23.73 -1.57
CA ILE A 546 19.93 23.02 -0.39
C ILE A 546 21.27 22.37 -0.76
N GLY A 547 21.32 21.60 -1.85
CA GLY A 547 22.54 20.91 -2.28
C GLY A 547 23.69 21.87 -2.60
N SER A 548 23.39 23.02 -3.21
CA SER A 548 24.37 24.08 -3.50
C SER A 548 24.86 24.82 -2.25
N SER A 549 24.12 24.76 -1.14
CA SER A 549 24.50 25.37 0.13
C SER A 549 25.33 24.45 1.04
N LEU A 550 25.45 23.16 0.70
CA LEU A 550 26.23 22.21 1.50
C LEU A 550 27.73 22.46 1.33
N PRO A 551 28.52 22.34 2.42
CA PRO A 551 29.97 22.46 2.36
C PRO A 551 30.58 21.32 1.53
N VAL A 552 31.74 21.59 0.93
CA VAL A 552 32.56 20.56 0.27
C VAL A 552 33.31 19.79 1.34
N ASN A 553 33.44 18.48 1.16
CA ASN A 553 34.25 17.65 2.05
C ASN A 553 35.60 17.38 1.39
N TYR A 554 36.66 17.72 2.10
CA TYR A 554 38.04 17.36 1.78
C TYR A 554 38.39 16.12 2.60
N SER A 555 39.08 15.17 1.99
CA SER A 555 39.49 13.97 2.70
C SER A 555 40.89 13.58 2.31
N VAL A 556 41.66 13.08 3.27
CA VAL A 556 42.97 12.51 3.01
C VAL A 556 42.99 11.07 3.48
N SER A 557 43.40 10.17 2.58
CA SER A 557 43.38 8.73 2.82
C SER A 557 44.78 8.13 2.74
N ALA A 558 45.09 7.24 3.68
CA ALA A 558 46.36 6.51 3.71
C ALA A 558 46.12 5.00 3.85
N GLY A 559 46.64 4.24 2.89
CA GLY A 559 46.48 2.79 2.80
C GLY A 559 47.70 2.01 3.30
N PHE A 560 47.47 1.01 4.16
CA PHE A 560 48.51 0.13 4.70
C PHE A 560 48.04 -1.32 4.82
N VAL A 561 49.01 -2.23 4.93
CA VAL A 561 48.79 -3.66 5.19
C VAL A 561 49.46 -4.02 6.52
N VAL A 562 48.83 -4.90 7.29
CA VAL A 562 49.38 -5.44 8.54
C VAL A 562 49.98 -6.83 8.24
N PRO A 563 51.31 -6.96 8.07
CA PRO A 563 51.92 -8.26 7.79
C PRO A 563 51.98 -9.16 9.03
N GLU A 564 51.88 -10.48 8.84
CA GLU A 564 52.33 -11.48 9.82
C GLU A 564 53.08 -12.60 9.11
N LEU A 565 54.28 -12.92 9.62
CA LEU A 565 55.02 -14.11 9.24
C LEU A 565 54.91 -15.12 10.39
N LYS A 566 54.21 -16.23 10.17
CA LYS A 566 54.35 -17.41 11.04
C LYS A 566 55.62 -18.14 10.61
N VAL A 567 56.72 -17.92 11.33
CA VAL A 567 57.99 -18.57 11.03
C VAL A 567 58.04 -19.91 11.73
N SER A 568 57.70 -20.99 11.03
CA SER A 568 58.04 -22.35 11.48
C SER A 568 58.55 -23.28 10.37
N SER A 569 58.63 -22.84 9.11
CA SER A 569 59.21 -23.63 8.01
C SER A 569 59.46 -22.76 6.74
N PRO A 570 60.47 -23.08 5.89
CA PRO A 570 60.77 -22.37 4.64
C PRO A 570 59.65 -22.35 3.59
N ASN A 571 58.58 -23.14 3.76
CA ASN A 571 57.52 -23.34 2.76
C ASN A 571 56.17 -22.67 3.11
N GLN A 572 56.11 -21.68 4.01
CA GLN A 572 54.83 -21.06 4.42
C GLN A 572 54.46 -19.78 3.65
N VAL A 573 53.14 -19.66 3.44
CA VAL A 573 52.45 -18.59 2.70
C VAL A 573 52.22 -17.38 3.61
N PHE A 574 52.30 -16.17 3.05
CA PHE A 574 51.92 -14.92 3.71
C PHE A 574 50.44 -14.98 4.16
N SER A 575 50.17 -14.96 5.47
CA SER A 575 48.80 -14.97 6.01
C SER A 575 48.49 -13.63 6.69
N LEU A 576 47.35 -13.04 6.35
CA LEU A 576 46.85 -11.79 6.95
C LEU A 576 45.99 -12.11 8.18
N PRO A 577 46.41 -11.80 9.41
CA PRO A 577 45.67 -12.22 10.60
C PRO A 577 44.57 -11.21 10.92
N THR A 578 43.35 -11.70 11.06
CA THR A 578 42.17 -10.85 11.28
C THR A 578 42.24 -10.10 12.62
N GLU A 579 42.76 -10.74 13.69
CA GLU A 579 42.86 -10.14 15.03
C GLU A 579 43.84 -8.96 15.11
N ARG A 580 45.03 -9.08 14.53
CA ARG A 580 46.00 -7.97 14.51
C ARG A 580 45.50 -6.80 13.66
N SER A 581 44.84 -7.08 12.53
CA SER A 581 44.23 -6.03 11.73
C SER A 581 43.17 -5.27 12.54
N GLN A 582 42.39 -5.96 13.38
CA GLN A 582 41.37 -5.35 14.23
C GLN A 582 41.96 -4.46 15.33
N GLN A 583 43.04 -4.88 15.98
CA GLN A 583 43.74 -4.05 16.96
C GLN A 583 44.20 -2.72 16.33
N VAL A 584 44.74 -2.76 15.11
CA VAL A 584 45.12 -1.55 14.39
C VAL A 584 43.90 -0.68 14.07
N LEU A 585 42.77 -1.27 13.67
CA LEU A 585 41.52 -0.55 13.39
C LEU A 585 40.97 0.16 14.63
N VAL A 586 40.97 -0.51 15.78
CA VAL A 586 40.52 0.06 17.07
C VAL A 586 41.47 1.18 17.51
N LEU A 587 42.79 0.98 17.37
CA LEU A 587 43.78 2.01 17.68
C LEU A 587 43.64 3.23 16.76
N ALA A 588 43.34 3.04 15.47
CA ALA A 588 43.10 4.13 14.52
C ALA A 588 41.85 4.96 14.84
N LYS A 589 40.91 4.45 15.64
CA LYS A 589 39.77 5.22 16.18
C LYS A 589 39.92 5.62 17.65
N SER A 590 41.09 5.43 18.25
CA SER A 590 41.31 5.76 19.66
C SER A 590 41.59 7.25 19.89
N GLU A 591 41.23 7.75 21.07
CA GLU A 591 41.61 9.09 21.53
C GLU A 591 43.13 9.28 21.52
N ALA A 592 43.90 8.23 21.81
CA ALA A 592 45.37 8.28 21.78
C ALA A 592 45.93 8.54 20.36
N PHE A 593 45.31 7.97 19.33
CA PHE A 593 45.65 8.27 17.95
C PHE A 593 45.29 9.71 17.58
N ALA A 594 44.06 10.14 17.90
CA ALA A 594 43.58 11.48 17.64
C ALA A 594 44.42 12.57 18.34
N GLU A 595 44.82 12.35 19.60
CA GLU A 595 45.67 13.27 20.35
C GLU A 595 47.07 13.38 19.72
N ASN A 596 47.67 12.25 19.31
CA ASN A 596 48.98 12.25 18.66
C ASN A 596 48.93 12.92 17.28
N LEU A 597 47.86 12.68 16.52
CA LEU A 597 47.60 13.36 15.25
C LEU A 597 47.50 14.87 15.46
N ARG A 598 46.73 15.33 16.46
CA ARG A 598 46.61 16.75 16.82
C ARG A 598 47.95 17.39 17.14
N VAL A 599 48.76 16.73 17.99
CA VAL A 599 50.06 17.26 18.42
C VAL A 599 51.05 17.35 17.25
N LEU A 600 51.05 16.37 16.35
CA LEU A 600 51.98 16.35 15.22
C LEU A 600 51.57 17.27 14.07
N SER A 601 50.27 17.39 13.81
CA SER A 601 49.73 18.23 12.72
C SER A 601 49.55 19.69 13.11
N GLY A 602 49.37 19.99 14.40
CA GLY A 602 49.06 21.35 14.88
C GLY A 602 47.63 21.81 14.61
N ILE A 603 46.73 20.90 14.23
CA ILE A 603 45.33 21.20 13.91
C ILE A 603 44.57 21.70 15.16
N ASP A 604 43.81 22.78 14.99
CA ASP A 604 43.03 23.43 16.05
C ASP A 604 41.66 22.76 16.28
N LEU A 605 41.68 21.44 16.51
CA LEU A 605 40.48 20.65 16.79
C LEU A 605 40.59 19.94 18.14
N GLY A 606 39.43 19.75 18.78
CA GLY A 606 39.32 18.87 19.95
C GLY A 606 39.62 17.41 19.59
N VAL A 607 40.13 16.64 20.56
CA VAL A 607 40.43 15.20 20.35
C VAL A 607 39.19 14.43 19.90
N GLU A 608 38.04 14.68 20.52
CA GLU A 608 36.75 14.08 20.16
C GLU A 608 36.33 14.41 18.71
N GLN A 609 36.51 15.66 18.29
CA GLN A 609 36.21 16.10 16.92
C GLN A 609 37.11 15.39 15.88
N ILE A 610 38.38 15.17 16.22
CA ILE A 610 39.31 14.43 15.35
C ILE A 610 38.87 12.96 15.25
N VAL A 611 38.49 12.32 16.37
CA VAL A 611 37.98 10.95 16.37
C VAL A 611 36.75 10.82 15.45
N ASP A 612 35.81 11.76 15.52
CA ASP A 612 34.60 11.76 14.68
C ASP A 612 34.90 11.97 13.17
N ARG A 613 36.01 12.64 12.85
CA ARG A 613 36.47 12.90 11.48
C ARG A 613 37.34 11.78 10.89
N ILE A 614 37.68 10.77 11.69
CA ILE A 614 38.46 9.61 11.26
C ILE A 614 37.53 8.44 10.88
N SER A 615 37.64 8.00 9.63
CA SER A 615 37.06 6.74 9.17
C SER A 615 38.15 5.73 8.85
N VAL A 616 37.84 4.45 9.08
CA VAL A 616 38.76 3.36 8.80
C VAL A 616 38.01 2.31 8.02
N GLU A 617 38.48 2.02 6.82
CA GLU A 617 37.84 1.10 5.89
C GLU A 617 38.77 -0.06 5.55
N LYS A 618 38.17 -1.24 5.37
CA LYS A 618 38.85 -2.43 4.86
C LYS A 618 38.20 -2.84 3.54
N PRO A 619 38.65 -2.31 2.39
CA PRO A 619 38.00 -2.56 1.10
C PRO A 619 37.90 -4.07 0.83
N ARG A 620 36.68 -4.55 0.52
CA ARG A 620 36.37 -5.97 0.26
C ARG A 620 36.83 -6.93 1.37
N MET A 621 36.99 -6.46 2.61
CA MET A 621 37.55 -7.23 3.72
C MET A 621 38.94 -7.83 3.42
N GLY A 622 39.68 -7.27 2.45
CA GLY A 622 41.01 -7.72 2.05
C GLY A 622 42.11 -7.25 3.01
N GLY A 623 43.38 -7.56 2.72
CA GLY A 623 44.51 -7.18 3.59
C GLY A 623 44.82 -5.69 3.69
N LEU A 624 44.27 -4.89 2.78
CA LEU A 624 44.43 -3.44 2.74
C LEU A 624 43.48 -2.77 3.74
N VAL A 625 44.04 -1.92 4.58
CA VAL A 625 43.31 -1.02 5.48
C VAL A 625 43.59 0.40 5.06
N THR A 626 42.54 1.21 4.97
CA THR A 626 42.61 2.64 4.66
C THR A 626 42.13 3.43 5.86
N VAL A 627 42.93 4.38 6.33
CA VAL A 627 42.50 5.38 7.31
C VAL A 627 42.31 6.69 6.58
N THR A 628 41.17 7.34 6.81
CA THR A 628 40.78 8.58 6.14
C THR A 628 40.42 9.63 7.19
N PHE A 629 41.00 10.82 7.06
CA PHE A 629 40.60 12.01 7.81
C PHE A 629 39.77 12.90 6.88
N THR A 630 38.58 13.35 7.31
CA THR A 630 37.65 14.14 6.48
C THR A 630 37.24 15.43 7.17
N ASP A 631 37.31 16.54 6.45
CA ASP A 631 36.97 17.88 6.94
C ASP A 631 36.25 18.75 5.91
N HIS A 632 35.70 19.87 6.36
CA HIS A 632 35.22 20.94 5.48
C HIS A 632 36.31 21.97 5.16
N ASP A 633 37.36 22.06 5.99
CA ASP A 633 38.50 22.94 5.75
C ASP A 633 39.64 22.18 5.04
N GLU A 634 40.02 22.65 3.86
CA GLU A 634 41.12 22.10 3.06
C GLU A 634 42.45 22.21 3.81
N ALA A 635 42.67 23.30 4.56
CA ALA A 635 43.92 23.53 5.27
C ALA A 635 44.14 22.54 6.41
N GLU A 636 43.09 22.16 7.14
CA GLU A 636 43.17 21.15 8.22
C GLU A 636 43.49 19.75 7.65
N VAL A 637 42.91 19.41 6.50
CA VAL A 637 43.17 18.13 5.81
C VAL A 637 44.60 18.06 5.28
N GLU A 638 45.09 19.15 4.67
CA GLU A 638 46.47 19.26 4.20
C GLU A 638 47.48 19.16 5.36
N GLN A 639 47.17 19.77 6.52
CA GLN A 639 47.99 19.66 7.73
C GLN A 639 48.00 18.24 8.31
N ALA A 640 46.87 17.51 8.28
CA ALA A 640 46.78 16.13 8.77
C ALA A 640 47.53 15.13 7.88
N ALA A 641 47.57 15.38 6.57
CA ALA A 641 48.02 14.46 5.54
C ALA A 641 49.35 13.73 5.86
N PRO A 642 50.48 14.42 6.14
CA PRO A 642 51.76 13.76 6.36
C PRO A 642 51.84 12.96 7.67
N TYR A 643 50.94 13.23 8.63
CA TYR A 643 51.03 12.67 9.99
C TYR A 643 50.07 11.51 10.25
N LEU A 644 49.17 11.19 9.33
CA LEU A 644 48.17 10.12 9.47
C LEU A 644 48.79 8.75 9.78
N LEU A 645 49.69 8.27 8.92
CA LEU A 645 50.36 6.99 9.12
C LEU A 645 51.42 7.07 10.23
N ALA A 646 52.11 8.19 10.36
CA ALA A 646 53.13 8.39 11.39
C ALA A 646 52.53 8.28 12.80
N SER A 647 51.37 8.90 13.02
CA SER A 647 50.63 8.85 14.28
C SER A 647 50.17 7.42 14.60
N LEU A 648 49.60 6.71 13.60
CA LEU A 648 49.12 5.35 13.79
C LEU A 648 50.27 4.38 14.07
N ASN A 649 51.37 4.52 13.32
CA ASN A 649 52.56 3.69 13.49
C ASN A 649 53.17 3.85 14.89
N LYS A 650 53.22 5.09 15.41
CA LYS A 650 53.72 5.37 16.76
C LYS A 650 52.86 4.72 17.84
N ILE A 651 51.54 4.89 17.77
CA ILE A 651 50.61 4.30 18.76
C ILE A 651 50.62 2.77 18.68
N TYR A 652 50.63 2.21 17.48
CA TYR A 652 50.69 0.76 17.30
C TYR A 652 52.01 0.16 17.81
N THR A 653 53.13 0.81 17.54
CA THR A 653 54.45 0.37 18.03
C THR A 653 54.49 0.39 19.56
N GLN A 654 53.99 1.46 20.19
CA GLN A 654 53.89 1.55 21.65
C GLN A 654 53.02 0.44 22.24
N ALA A 655 51.84 0.17 21.65
CA ALA A 655 50.96 -0.91 22.09
C ALA A 655 51.60 -2.30 21.94
N ARG A 656 52.31 -2.52 20.83
CA ARG A 656 53.04 -3.77 20.56
C ARG A 656 54.18 -3.98 21.54
N ASP A 657 55.01 -2.96 21.76
CA ASP A 657 56.20 -3.04 22.61
C ASP A 657 55.81 -3.25 24.09
N PHE A 658 54.68 -2.68 24.52
CA PHE A 658 54.10 -2.96 25.83
C PHE A 658 53.61 -4.42 25.94
N GLY A 659 52.98 -4.94 24.89
CA GLY A 659 52.51 -6.33 24.83
C GLY A 659 53.66 -7.36 24.81
N THR A 660 54.74 -7.09 24.07
CA THR A 660 55.91 -7.98 24.01
C THR A 660 56.73 -7.97 25.31
N ALA A 661 56.79 -6.82 26.01
CA ALA A 661 57.40 -6.75 27.35
C ALA A 661 56.70 -7.67 28.37
N GLY A 662 55.37 -7.74 28.33
CA GLY A 662 54.58 -8.63 29.21
C GLY A 662 54.68 -10.13 28.85
N VAL A 663 54.94 -10.48 27.58
CA VAL A 663 55.12 -11.87 27.12
C VAL A 663 56.54 -12.38 27.38
N ASN A 664 57.55 -11.51 27.27
CA ASN A 664 58.95 -11.86 27.59
C ASN A 664 59.15 -12.19 29.08
N ASP A 665 58.29 -11.68 29.97
CA ASP A 665 58.27 -12.03 31.39
C ASP A 665 57.70 -13.45 31.67
N GLN A 666 57.09 -14.11 30.68
CA GLN A 666 56.38 -15.39 30.83
C GLN A 666 56.84 -16.52 29.90
N ALA A 667 57.84 -16.31 29.03
CA ALA A 667 58.20 -17.28 27.98
C ALA A 667 59.50 -18.07 28.26
N ARG A 668 59.51 -19.34 27.79
CA ARG A 668 60.68 -20.25 27.77
C ARG A 668 61.89 -19.62 27.06
N PRO A 669 63.13 -20.06 27.39
CA PRO A 669 64.33 -19.60 26.69
C PRO A 669 64.24 -19.91 25.18
N ILE A 670 64.43 -18.87 24.37
CA ILE A 670 64.43 -18.91 22.91
C ILE A 670 65.71 -19.60 22.43
N ASN A 671 65.62 -20.61 21.55
CA ASN A 671 66.81 -21.27 21.00
C ASN A 671 67.59 -20.34 20.07
N PRO A 672 68.93 -20.45 19.99
CA PRO A 672 69.73 -19.68 19.04
C PRO A 672 69.29 -19.91 17.59
N GLY A 673 68.78 -18.87 16.93
CA GLY A 673 68.28 -18.92 15.55
C GLY A 673 66.75 -18.99 15.40
N GLU A 674 66.00 -19.16 16.49
CA GLU A 674 64.53 -19.16 16.50
C GLU A 674 64.02 -17.70 16.63
N GLN A 675 63.49 -17.13 15.53
CA GLN A 675 62.80 -15.84 15.58
C GLN A 675 61.29 -16.04 15.72
N ASN A 676 60.78 -16.01 16.95
CA ASN A 676 59.33 -16.11 17.23
C ASN A 676 58.59 -14.77 17.12
N VAL A 677 59.30 -13.66 16.88
CA VAL A 677 58.75 -12.31 16.82
C VAL A 677 59.17 -11.64 15.52
N TYR A 678 58.19 -11.18 14.73
CA TYR A 678 58.43 -10.41 13.52
C TYR A 678 59.15 -9.08 13.85
N THR A 679 60.33 -8.87 13.26
CA THR A 679 61.18 -7.68 13.46
C THR A 679 61.07 -6.64 12.33
N GLY A 680 60.25 -6.91 11.31
CA GLY A 680 60.02 -5.98 10.21
C GLY A 680 59.09 -4.81 10.59
N PRO A 681 58.85 -3.88 9.64
CA PRO A 681 58.01 -2.71 9.88
C PRO A 681 56.58 -3.14 10.26
N PRO A 682 56.02 -2.62 11.36
CA PRO A 682 54.71 -3.05 11.87
C PRO A 682 53.54 -2.77 10.91
N LEU A 683 53.66 -1.74 10.07
CA LEU A 683 52.70 -1.39 9.02
C LEU A 683 53.47 -1.26 7.71
N VAL A 684 52.98 -1.90 6.64
CA VAL A 684 53.54 -1.76 5.29
C VAL A 684 52.67 -0.79 4.51
N THR A 685 53.21 0.37 4.17
CA THR A 685 52.52 1.41 3.40
C THR A 685 52.40 0.99 1.93
N MET A 686 51.18 1.01 1.38
CA MET A 686 50.93 0.61 -0.01
C MET A 686 51.00 1.80 -0.99
N PHE A 687 50.85 3.02 -0.48
CA PHE A 687 50.96 4.27 -1.24
C PHE A 687 51.97 5.18 -0.55
N SER A 688 52.87 5.79 -1.31
CA SER A 688 53.96 6.63 -0.78
C SER A 688 53.51 8.03 -0.35
N GLU A 689 52.37 8.52 -0.83
CA GLU A 689 51.81 9.82 -0.47
C GLU A 689 50.32 9.71 -0.14
N PRO A 690 49.82 10.42 0.90
CA PRO A 690 48.40 10.52 1.19
C PRO A 690 47.67 11.16 0.00
N VAL A 691 46.59 10.54 -0.46
CA VAL A 691 45.79 11.10 -1.56
C VAL A 691 44.74 12.02 -0.96
N ILE A 692 44.79 13.30 -1.32
CA ILE A 692 43.73 14.27 -1.03
C ILE A 692 42.63 14.10 -2.09
N ASP A 693 41.42 13.80 -1.64
CA ASP A 693 40.22 13.67 -2.46
C ASP A 693 39.17 14.70 -2.05
N VAL A 694 38.47 15.26 -3.03
CA VAL A 694 37.48 16.32 -2.85
C VAL A 694 36.09 15.78 -3.17
N ALA A 695 35.32 15.48 -2.14
CA ALA A 695 33.95 15.02 -2.23
C ALA A 695 32.99 16.21 -2.29
N LYS A 696 32.66 16.65 -3.51
CA LYS A 696 31.63 17.70 -3.73
C LYS A 696 30.23 17.17 -3.38
N PRO A 697 29.33 18.04 -2.86
CA PRO A 697 27.93 17.70 -2.66
C PRO A 697 27.30 17.19 -3.96
N LYS A 698 26.47 16.15 -3.86
CA LYS A 698 25.84 15.52 -5.02
C LYS A 698 24.62 16.32 -5.47
N VAL A 699 24.80 17.59 -5.83
CA VAL A 699 23.71 18.55 -6.11
C VAL A 699 22.75 18.03 -7.17
N LEU A 700 23.26 17.48 -8.28
CA LEU A 700 22.44 16.91 -9.35
C LEU A 700 21.59 15.72 -8.86
N TRP A 701 22.18 14.85 -8.02
CA TRP A 701 21.47 13.71 -7.44
C TRP A 701 20.39 14.17 -6.45
N MET A 702 20.71 15.09 -5.55
CA MET A 702 19.75 15.65 -4.59
C MET A 702 18.58 16.34 -5.31
N THR A 703 18.87 17.09 -6.38
CA THR A 703 17.86 17.73 -7.23
C THR A 703 16.93 16.70 -7.88
N PHE A 704 17.51 15.63 -8.44
CA PHE A 704 16.74 14.53 -9.05
C PHE A 704 15.84 13.83 -8.02
N VAL A 705 16.41 13.38 -6.89
CA VAL A 705 15.66 12.71 -5.82
C VAL A 705 14.58 13.63 -5.26
N GLY A 706 14.90 14.89 -5.02
CA GLY A 706 13.97 15.92 -4.57
C GLY A 706 12.78 16.09 -5.53
N GLY A 707 13.05 16.16 -6.83
CA GLY A 707 12.02 16.24 -7.86
C GLY A 707 11.10 15.02 -7.89
N VAL A 708 11.66 13.81 -7.83
CA VAL A 708 10.88 12.55 -7.78
C VAL A 708 10.02 12.48 -6.52
N SER A 709 10.58 12.82 -5.36
CA SER A 709 9.83 12.89 -4.09
C SER A 709 8.68 13.90 -4.17
N GLY A 710 8.90 15.07 -4.78
CA GLY A 710 7.87 16.08 -5.00
C GLY A 710 6.73 15.60 -5.89
N VAL A 711 7.04 14.83 -6.93
CA VAL A 711 6.05 14.18 -7.81
C VAL A 711 5.22 13.16 -7.01
N ILE A 712 5.87 12.23 -6.29
CA ILE A 712 5.18 11.19 -5.50
C ILE A 712 4.30 11.82 -4.42
N PHE A 713 4.80 12.83 -3.70
CA PHE A 713 4.07 13.54 -2.67
C PHE A 713 2.84 14.26 -3.23
N THR A 714 3.02 15.06 -4.28
CA THR A 714 1.93 15.84 -4.87
C THR A 714 0.87 14.93 -5.50
N PHE A 715 1.30 13.85 -6.16
CA PHE A 715 0.39 12.86 -6.73
C PHE A 715 -0.45 12.17 -5.65
N GLY A 716 0.16 11.74 -4.55
CA GLY A 716 -0.58 11.14 -3.44
C GLY A 716 -1.52 12.13 -2.73
N LEU A 717 -1.16 13.41 -2.63
CA LEU A 717 -2.09 14.46 -2.15
C LEU A 717 -3.31 14.58 -3.08
N ILE A 718 -3.10 14.56 -4.40
CA ILE A 718 -4.19 14.58 -5.39
C ILE A 718 -5.07 13.34 -5.23
N LEU A 719 -4.49 12.14 -5.15
CA LEU A 719 -5.23 10.90 -4.91
C LEU A 719 -6.01 10.95 -3.59
N SER A 720 -5.44 11.55 -2.55
CA SER A 720 -6.10 11.72 -1.25
C SER A 720 -7.28 12.68 -1.33
N ARG A 721 -7.30 13.63 -2.27
CA ARG A 721 -8.47 14.47 -2.55
C ARG A 721 -9.52 13.75 -3.39
N CYS A 722 -9.14 12.67 -4.07
CA CYS A 722 -10.04 11.75 -4.77
C CYS A 722 -10.61 10.64 -3.87
N ARG A 723 -10.56 10.82 -2.53
CA ARG A 723 -11.06 9.88 -1.51
C ARG A 723 -12.50 9.41 -1.70
N LYS A 724 -13.37 10.24 -2.25
CA LYS A 724 -14.79 9.94 -2.42
C LYS A 724 -15.07 9.46 -3.85
N PRO A 725 -15.85 8.38 -4.05
CA PRO A 725 -16.28 7.96 -5.37
C PRO A 725 -17.06 9.09 -6.05
N ARG A 726 -16.93 9.21 -7.37
CA ARG A 726 -17.52 10.29 -8.17
C ARG A 726 -18.44 9.74 -9.25
N VAL A 727 -19.51 10.45 -9.55
CA VAL A 727 -20.48 10.05 -10.57
C VAL A 727 -19.91 10.28 -11.96
N THR A 728 -20.09 9.32 -12.86
CA THR A 728 -19.68 9.46 -14.26
C THR A 728 -20.78 9.16 -15.27
N SER A 729 -20.57 9.59 -16.51
CA SER A 729 -21.48 9.32 -17.64
C SER A 729 -21.62 7.82 -17.96
N PHE A 730 -20.67 7.01 -17.53
CA PHE A 730 -20.66 5.56 -17.70
C PHE A 730 -21.23 4.81 -16.49
N ASP A 731 -21.62 5.52 -15.42
CA ASP A 731 -22.25 4.88 -14.27
C ASP A 731 -23.72 4.58 -14.59
N ASP A 732 -24.20 3.41 -14.17
CA ASP A 732 -25.61 2.98 -14.22
C ASP A 732 -26.49 3.74 -13.21
N MET A 733 -26.21 5.04 -13.04
CA MET A 733 -26.94 5.93 -12.15
C MET A 733 -28.44 5.94 -12.50
N VAL A 734 -28.81 5.86 -13.77
CA VAL A 734 -30.22 5.78 -14.20
C VAL A 734 -30.86 4.48 -13.70
N LEU A 735 -30.18 3.34 -13.81
CA LEU A 735 -30.71 2.05 -13.35
C LEU A 735 -30.82 2.01 -11.82
N ARG A 736 -29.86 2.60 -11.10
CA ARG A 736 -29.79 2.54 -9.63
C ARG A 736 -30.66 3.60 -8.95
N THR A 737 -30.70 4.82 -9.48
CA THR A 737 -31.45 5.94 -8.88
C THR A 737 -32.78 6.19 -9.59
N SER A 738 -33.16 5.39 -10.58
CA SER A 738 -34.38 5.51 -11.42
C SER A 738 -34.74 6.95 -11.84
N THR A 739 -33.74 7.82 -11.98
CA THR A 739 -33.88 9.20 -12.43
C THR A 739 -33.23 9.30 -13.81
N PRO A 740 -33.98 9.69 -14.87
CA PRO A 740 -33.44 9.68 -16.22
C PRO A 740 -32.36 10.74 -16.40
N VAL A 741 -31.31 10.40 -17.15
CA VAL A 741 -30.37 11.38 -17.68
C VAL A 741 -31.00 11.98 -18.94
N TRP A 742 -31.24 13.29 -18.94
CA TRP A 742 -31.87 13.98 -20.07
C TRP A 742 -30.88 14.31 -21.18
N THR A 743 -29.69 14.81 -20.84
CA THR A 743 -28.69 15.16 -21.85
C THR A 743 -27.28 15.24 -21.25
N HIS A 744 -26.30 15.27 -22.15
CA HIS A 744 -24.90 15.55 -21.86
C HIS A 744 -24.54 16.94 -22.39
N LEU A 745 -24.00 17.80 -21.53
CA LEU A 745 -23.53 19.14 -21.87
C LEU A 745 -22.02 19.19 -21.87
N SER A 746 -21.46 19.50 -23.05
CA SER A 746 -20.02 19.70 -23.21
C SER A 746 -19.59 21.11 -22.78
N ILE A 747 -18.48 21.22 -22.04
CA ILE A 747 -17.84 22.52 -21.80
C ILE A 747 -17.16 22.95 -23.09
N SER A 748 -17.68 24.00 -23.74
CA SER A 748 -17.21 24.47 -25.04
C SER A 748 -15.70 24.76 -25.06
N ARG A 749 -14.97 23.99 -25.89
CA ARG A 749 -13.71 24.45 -26.51
C ARG A 749 -14.04 25.05 -27.87
N ARG A 750 -13.15 25.91 -28.41
CA ARG A 750 -13.38 26.70 -29.65
C ARG A 750 -13.89 25.88 -30.85
N GLN A 751 -13.58 24.57 -30.92
CA GLN A 751 -13.96 23.67 -32.00
C GLN A 751 -15.33 22.97 -31.85
N SER A 752 -16.02 23.07 -30.71
CA SER A 752 -17.24 22.29 -30.42
C SER A 752 -18.51 23.11 -30.13
N ILE A 753 -18.53 24.41 -30.47
CA ILE A 753 -19.62 25.32 -30.08
C ILE A 753 -20.99 24.89 -30.64
N HIS A 754 -21.07 24.45 -31.91
CA HIS A 754 -22.33 24.02 -32.53
C HIS A 754 -22.94 22.80 -31.82
N ALA A 755 -22.11 21.81 -31.46
CA ALA A 755 -22.55 20.65 -30.70
C ALA A 755 -23.07 21.05 -29.31
N ALA A 756 -22.37 21.98 -28.63
CA ALA A 756 -22.81 22.49 -27.34
C ALA A 756 -24.15 23.25 -27.43
N VAL A 757 -24.38 24.04 -28.49
CA VAL A 757 -25.66 24.72 -28.74
C VAL A 757 -26.80 23.70 -28.96
N ALA A 758 -26.57 22.67 -29.76
CA ALA A 758 -27.55 21.60 -29.99
C ALA A 758 -27.89 20.84 -28.69
N GLN A 759 -26.89 20.56 -27.84
CA GLN A 759 -27.11 19.93 -26.54
C GLN A 759 -27.95 20.80 -25.59
N VAL A 760 -27.76 22.13 -25.63
CA VAL A 760 -28.59 23.09 -24.86
C VAL A 760 -30.02 23.17 -25.38
N GLN A 761 -30.21 23.14 -26.70
CA GLN A 761 -31.55 23.05 -27.29
C GLN A 761 -32.26 21.75 -26.90
N GLN A 762 -31.55 20.62 -26.93
CA GLN A 762 -32.07 19.34 -26.47
C GLN A 762 -32.45 19.37 -24.97
N LEU A 763 -31.64 20.03 -24.13
CA LEU A 763 -31.97 20.22 -22.73
C LEU A 763 -33.30 20.97 -22.58
N ALA A 764 -33.47 22.09 -23.29
CA ALA A 764 -34.68 22.89 -23.24
C ALA A 764 -35.92 22.12 -23.72
N VAL A 765 -35.79 21.28 -24.76
CA VAL A 765 -36.85 20.36 -25.22
C VAL A 765 -37.24 19.38 -24.12
N ASN A 766 -36.25 18.68 -23.53
CA ASN A 766 -36.50 17.66 -22.51
C ASN A 766 -37.12 18.25 -21.23
N VAL A 767 -36.72 19.47 -20.87
CA VAL A 767 -37.31 20.23 -19.76
C VAL A 767 -38.75 20.63 -20.09
N ALA A 768 -39.02 21.15 -21.29
CA ALA A 768 -40.35 21.54 -21.75
C ALA A 768 -41.34 20.36 -21.82
N GLU A 769 -40.89 19.19 -22.27
CA GLU A 769 -41.67 17.94 -22.24
C GLU A 769 -42.00 17.48 -20.81
N GLY A 770 -41.35 18.03 -19.80
CA GLY A 770 -41.67 17.82 -18.39
C GLY A 770 -43.00 18.44 -17.94
N SER A 771 -43.61 19.30 -18.77
CA SER A 771 -44.90 19.91 -18.49
C SER A 771 -46.06 18.93 -18.65
N ARG A 772 -47.17 19.19 -17.95
CA ARG A 772 -48.44 18.47 -18.19
C ARG A 772 -48.94 18.81 -19.59
N LYS A 773 -49.45 17.81 -20.32
CA LYS A 773 -49.99 18.00 -21.69
C LYS A 773 -51.03 19.12 -21.70
N GLY A 774 -50.71 20.23 -22.35
CA GLY A 774 -51.59 21.40 -22.53
C GLY A 774 -51.25 22.62 -21.68
N GLU A 775 -50.30 22.54 -20.73
CA GLU A 775 -49.86 23.67 -19.91
C GLU A 775 -48.45 24.14 -20.34
N HIS A 776 -48.21 25.46 -20.39
CA HIS A 776 -46.87 26.01 -20.54
C HIS A 776 -46.04 25.70 -19.29
N LEU A 777 -44.79 25.27 -19.47
CA LEU A 777 -43.89 24.95 -18.36
C LEU A 777 -43.50 26.24 -17.60
N ARG A 778 -43.83 26.31 -16.30
CA ARG A 778 -43.74 27.57 -15.53
C ARG A 778 -42.71 27.53 -14.42
N ARG A 779 -42.50 26.37 -13.79
CA ARG A 779 -41.79 26.27 -12.48
C ARG A 779 -40.60 25.32 -12.56
N ILE A 780 -39.41 25.85 -12.82
CA ILE A 780 -38.18 25.05 -12.96
C ILE A 780 -37.26 25.30 -11.77
N LEU A 781 -36.85 24.22 -11.12
CA LEU A 781 -35.81 24.23 -10.09
C LEU A 781 -34.54 23.58 -10.63
N ILE A 782 -33.39 24.22 -10.41
CA ILE A 782 -32.08 23.63 -10.64
C ILE A 782 -31.47 23.33 -9.28
N SER A 783 -31.24 22.07 -8.97
CA SER A 783 -30.73 21.60 -7.67
C SER A 783 -29.27 21.16 -7.77
N PRO A 784 -28.28 22.07 -7.69
CA PRO A 784 -26.89 21.69 -7.82
C PRO A 784 -26.41 20.86 -6.62
N PRO A 785 -25.63 19.78 -6.84
CA PRO A 785 -25.05 19.00 -5.75
C PRO A 785 -23.94 19.76 -5.03
N GLU A 786 -23.18 20.61 -5.73
CA GLU A 786 -22.05 21.36 -5.19
C GLU A 786 -21.98 22.77 -5.80
N ARG A 787 -21.36 23.73 -5.08
CA ARG A 787 -21.10 25.08 -5.62
C ARG A 787 -20.11 24.97 -6.79
N GLY A 788 -20.48 25.49 -7.96
CA GLY A 788 -19.61 25.40 -9.13
C GLY A 788 -19.97 26.39 -10.25
N ASN A 789 -18.99 26.66 -11.11
CA ASN A 789 -19.22 27.46 -12.33
C ASN A 789 -20.06 26.71 -13.37
N ALA A 790 -20.00 25.37 -13.37
CA ALA A 790 -20.71 24.54 -14.34
C ALA A 790 -22.23 24.61 -14.18
N SER A 791 -22.77 24.44 -12.97
CA SER A 791 -24.22 24.55 -12.71
C SER A 791 -24.77 25.94 -13.01
N ARG A 792 -23.98 26.99 -12.75
CA ARG A 792 -24.32 28.38 -13.11
C ARG A 792 -24.33 28.60 -14.62
N ALA A 793 -23.33 28.08 -15.32
CA ALA A 793 -23.28 28.14 -16.78
C ALA A 793 -24.48 27.39 -17.39
N MET A 794 -24.80 26.20 -16.88
CA MET A 794 -25.98 25.43 -17.29
C MET A 794 -27.29 26.21 -17.06
N ALA A 795 -27.45 26.89 -15.92
CA ALA A 795 -28.65 27.69 -15.66
C ALA A 795 -28.82 28.82 -16.70
N ILE A 796 -27.72 29.48 -17.06
CA ILE A 796 -27.71 30.50 -18.12
C ILE A 796 -28.02 29.87 -19.49
N ASP A 797 -27.41 28.74 -19.80
CA ASP A 797 -27.61 28.02 -21.06
C ASP A 797 -29.05 27.53 -21.21
N LEU A 798 -29.65 26.94 -20.16
CA LEU A 798 -31.04 26.50 -20.14
C LEU A 798 -31.99 27.69 -20.36
N ALA A 799 -31.78 28.80 -19.66
CA ALA A 799 -32.58 30.01 -19.84
C ALA A 799 -32.54 30.50 -21.30
N ALA A 800 -31.35 30.53 -21.91
CA ALA A 800 -31.19 30.89 -23.31
C ALA A 800 -31.86 29.90 -24.28
N GLY A 801 -31.80 28.60 -23.97
CA GLY A 801 -32.44 27.55 -24.76
C GLY A 801 -33.97 27.64 -24.76
N LEU A 802 -34.58 28.04 -23.64
CA LEU A 802 -36.02 28.27 -23.53
C LEU A 802 -36.45 29.57 -24.22
N ILE A 803 -35.67 30.65 -24.11
CA ILE A 803 -35.93 31.89 -24.86
C ILE A 803 -35.89 31.65 -26.37
N ALA A 804 -34.93 30.86 -26.85
CA ALA A 804 -34.85 30.48 -28.26
C ALA A 804 -36.07 29.67 -28.76
N ARG A 805 -36.88 29.12 -27.85
CA ARG A 805 -38.16 28.44 -28.14
C ARG A 805 -39.38 29.38 -28.06
N GLY A 806 -39.18 30.64 -27.66
CA GLY A 806 -40.23 31.66 -27.54
C GLY A 806 -40.68 31.95 -26.10
N ASP A 807 -40.05 31.36 -25.08
CA ASP A 807 -40.41 31.61 -23.67
C ASP A 807 -39.81 32.92 -23.15
N ARG A 808 -40.52 33.60 -22.24
CA ARG A 808 -39.96 34.71 -21.45
C ARG A 808 -39.45 34.15 -20.13
N VAL A 809 -38.19 34.37 -19.79
CA VAL A 809 -37.53 33.66 -18.68
C VAL A 809 -37.06 34.62 -17.59
N VAL A 810 -37.43 34.31 -16.36
CA VAL A 810 -36.87 34.92 -15.14
C VAL A 810 -35.95 33.92 -14.46
N LEU A 811 -34.67 34.28 -14.36
CA LEU A 811 -33.65 33.49 -13.68
C LEU A 811 -33.40 34.04 -12.28
N ILE A 812 -33.55 33.18 -11.27
CA ILE A 812 -33.40 33.53 -9.85
C ILE A 812 -32.18 32.83 -9.27
N ASP A 813 -31.31 33.60 -8.61
CA ASP A 813 -30.13 33.08 -7.90
C ASP A 813 -30.45 32.79 -6.44
N GLY A 814 -30.83 31.55 -6.13
CA GLY A 814 -31.21 31.12 -4.78
C GLY A 814 -30.05 31.02 -3.79
N ASP A 815 -28.77 31.13 -4.20
CA ASP A 815 -27.64 31.09 -3.27
C ASP A 815 -27.40 32.47 -2.62
N VAL A 816 -28.25 32.80 -1.63
CA VAL A 816 -28.23 34.10 -0.92
C VAL A 816 -26.89 34.35 -0.21
N GLN A 817 -26.24 33.30 0.30
CA GLN A 817 -24.95 33.40 0.98
C GLN A 817 -23.82 33.78 0.02
N ARG A 818 -23.87 33.27 -1.23
CA ARG A 818 -22.85 33.51 -2.27
C ARG A 818 -23.52 33.68 -3.64
N PRO A 819 -24.12 34.85 -3.93
CA PRO A 819 -24.93 35.08 -5.14
C PRO A 819 -24.04 35.31 -6.37
N TRP A 820 -23.14 34.37 -6.66
CA TRP A 820 -22.16 34.48 -7.73
C TRP A 820 -22.77 34.39 -9.12
N LEU A 821 -23.98 33.83 -9.28
CA LEU A 821 -24.69 33.89 -10.55
C LEU A 821 -25.12 35.34 -10.80
N SER A 822 -25.73 35.98 -9.80
CA SER A 822 -26.16 37.37 -9.89
C SER A 822 -24.99 38.33 -10.08
N MET A 823 -23.91 38.17 -9.30
CA MET A 823 -22.69 38.96 -9.45
C MET A 823 -22.04 38.82 -10.83
N ARG A 824 -22.17 37.64 -11.45
CA ARG A 824 -21.68 37.42 -12.81
C ARG A 824 -22.56 38.11 -13.84
N LEU A 825 -23.88 37.94 -13.74
CA LEU A 825 -24.85 38.42 -14.72
C LEU A 825 -25.11 39.93 -14.64
N ASN A 826 -24.89 40.54 -13.46
CA ASN A 826 -25.00 41.98 -13.24
C ASN A 826 -23.82 42.49 -12.37
N PRO A 827 -22.60 42.57 -12.95
CA PRO A 827 -21.41 42.99 -12.22
C PRO A 827 -21.55 44.46 -11.78
N GLY A 828 -21.47 44.71 -10.47
CA GLY A 828 -21.64 46.05 -9.87
C GLY A 828 -23.07 46.38 -9.42
N GLY A 829 -24.04 45.49 -9.61
CA GLY A 829 -25.39 45.67 -9.09
C GLY A 829 -25.47 45.54 -7.57
N SER A 830 -26.20 46.46 -6.91
CA SER A 830 -26.54 46.34 -5.48
C SER A 830 -27.43 45.12 -5.23
N ILE A 831 -27.25 44.43 -4.09
CA ILE A 831 -28.06 43.29 -3.69
C ILE A 831 -29.32 43.82 -2.95
N PRO A 832 -30.53 43.71 -3.52
CA PRO A 832 -31.76 44.20 -2.88
C PRO A 832 -32.20 43.31 -1.70
N LYS A 833 -32.96 43.89 -0.75
CA LYS A 833 -33.48 43.19 0.44
C LYS A 833 -34.89 42.62 0.18
N ALA A 834 -35.29 41.59 0.94
CA ALA A 834 -36.57 40.89 0.82
C ALA A 834 -37.81 41.79 0.91
N THR A 835 -37.75 42.88 1.66
CA THR A 835 -38.88 43.80 1.91
C THR A 835 -39.26 44.71 0.74
N GLN A 836 -38.63 44.56 -0.43
CA GLN A 836 -38.90 45.37 -1.63
C GLN A 836 -39.71 44.57 -2.66
N ALA A 837 -40.47 45.29 -3.51
CA ALA A 837 -41.09 44.71 -4.70
C ALA A 837 -40.04 44.02 -5.59
N MET A 838 -40.42 42.95 -6.29
CA MET A 838 -39.45 42.14 -7.02
C MET A 838 -38.79 42.94 -8.16
N ASP A 839 -37.48 43.17 -8.03
CA ASP A 839 -36.67 43.95 -8.97
C ASP A 839 -36.15 43.05 -10.09
N LEU A 840 -36.76 43.18 -11.28
CA LEU A 840 -36.44 42.44 -12.49
C LEU A 840 -35.31 43.12 -13.27
N ARG A 841 -34.07 42.67 -13.06
CA ARG A 841 -32.89 43.29 -13.67
C ARG A 841 -32.54 42.72 -15.03
N THR A 842 -31.99 43.59 -15.88
CA THR A 842 -31.39 43.19 -17.17
C THR A 842 -30.04 42.50 -16.97
N VAL A 843 -29.74 41.53 -17.85
CA VAL A 843 -28.49 40.77 -17.81
C VAL A 843 -27.42 41.38 -18.72
N ASN A 844 -26.18 41.43 -18.25
CA ASN A 844 -25.05 41.88 -19.06
C ASN A 844 -24.68 40.82 -20.13
N VAL A 845 -24.87 41.15 -21.41
CA VAL A 845 -24.59 40.24 -22.55
C VAL A 845 -23.18 39.65 -22.53
N ARG A 846 -22.17 40.41 -22.06
CA ARG A 846 -20.77 39.94 -22.03
C ARG A 846 -20.52 38.85 -20.99
N SER A 847 -21.38 38.77 -19.97
CA SER A 847 -21.27 37.79 -18.87
C SER A 847 -21.82 36.40 -19.22
N LEU A 848 -22.63 36.33 -20.28
CA LEU A 848 -23.24 35.12 -20.80
C LEU A 848 -22.18 34.16 -21.37
N THR A 849 -22.50 32.87 -21.29
CA THR A 849 -21.74 31.81 -21.96
C THR A 849 -21.72 32.04 -23.48
N ARG A 850 -20.81 31.36 -24.19
CA ARG A 850 -20.74 31.51 -25.66
C ARG A 850 -21.98 30.92 -26.33
N GLN A 851 -22.46 29.79 -25.81
CA GLN A 851 -23.64 29.08 -26.30
C GLN A 851 -24.89 29.93 -26.10
N ALA A 852 -25.11 30.48 -24.88
CA ALA A 852 -26.25 31.35 -24.61
C ALA A 852 -26.28 32.59 -25.50
N ARG A 853 -25.11 33.22 -25.75
CA ARG A 853 -25.05 34.38 -26.67
C ARG A 853 -25.44 34.03 -28.10
N GLN A 854 -25.03 32.86 -28.58
CA GLN A 854 -25.36 32.41 -29.93
C GLN A 854 -26.85 32.06 -30.06
N LEU A 855 -27.44 31.46 -29.01
CA LEU A 855 -28.86 31.13 -28.96
C LEU A 855 -29.76 32.37 -28.87
N LEU A 856 -29.38 33.34 -28.04
CA LEU A 856 -30.22 34.51 -27.80
C LEU A 856 -30.28 35.47 -28.99
N ASN A 857 -29.25 35.52 -29.85
CA ASN A 857 -29.23 36.28 -31.12
C ASN A 857 -29.96 37.65 -31.14
N GLY A 858 -29.85 38.45 -30.06
CA GLY A 858 -30.52 39.75 -29.91
C GLY A 858 -31.75 39.79 -28.99
N GLN A 859 -32.34 38.65 -28.63
CA GLN A 859 -33.48 38.48 -27.70
C GLN A 859 -33.07 38.50 -26.22
N VAL A 860 -31.98 39.19 -25.85
CA VAL A 860 -31.53 39.24 -24.45
C VAL A 860 -32.54 39.99 -23.56
N GLY A 861 -33.42 40.79 -24.17
CA GLY A 861 -34.52 41.47 -23.50
C GLY A 861 -35.51 40.52 -22.80
N ASP A 862 -35.61 39.27 -23.25
CA ASP A 862 -36.53 38.26 -22.70
C ASP A 862 -35.95 37.49 -21.51
N LEU A 863 -34.69 37.77 -21.14
CA LEU A 863 -34.05 37.28 -19.92
C LEU A 863 -34.05 38.36 -18.84
N ARG A 864 -34.60 38.03 -17.67
CA ARG A 864 -34.53 38.87 -16.46
C ARG A 864 -33.87 38.11 -15.31
N LEU A 865 -33.18 38.84 -14.44
CA LEU A 865 -32.50 38.31 -13.26
C LEU A 865 -33.17 38.82 -11.99
N VAL A 866 -33.41 37.91 -11.04
CA VAL A 866 -33.84 38.22 -9.67
C VAL A 866 -32.84 37.66 -8.67
N TYR A 867 -32.55 38.42 -7.62
CA TYR A 867 -31.67 37.98 -6.54
C TYR A 867 -32.45 37.13 -5.54
N GLY A 868 -31.90 36.01 -5.10
CA GLY A 868 -32.56 35.14 -4.11
C GLY A 868 -32.84 35.82 -2.77
N SER A 869 -32.14 36.90 -2.44
CA SER A 869 -32.42 37.73 -1.26
C SER A 869 -33.82 38.35 -1.26
N GLN A 870 -34.49 38.41 -2.42
CA GLN A 870 -35.85 38.95 -2.55
C GLN A 870 -36.94 37.93 -2.18
N ILE A 871 -36.60 36.63 -2.21
CA ILE A 871 -37.50 35.50 -1.90
C ILE A 871 -37.02 34.70 -0.67
N TYR A 872 -36.02 35.22 0.04
CA TYR A 872 -35.43 34.60 1.21
C TYR A 872 -36.09 35.11 2.48
N ASP A 873 -36.56 34.18 3.31
CA ASP A 873 -37.02 34.50 4.66
C ASP A 873 -35.88 34.25 5.67
N SER A 874 -35.48 35.32 6.35
CA SER A 874 -34.43 35.28 7.36
C SER A 874 -34.84 34.57 8.64
N GLU A 875 -36.13 34.51 8.97
CA GLU A 875 -36.63 33.88 10.20
C GLU A 875 -36.64 32.36 10.07
N SER A 876 -37.24 31.83 9.01
CA SER A 876 -37.24 30.39 8.71
C SER A 876 -35.94 29.88 8.07
N ARG A 877 -35.02 30.79 7.70
CA ARG A 877 -33.80 30.50 6.92
C ARG A 877 -34.08 29.66 5.67
N SER A 878 -35.18 29.96 4.99
CA SER A 878 -35.66 29.20 3.84
C SER A 878 -35.93 30.11 2.64
N LEU A 879 -35.93 29.52 1.43
CA LEU A 879 -36.43 30.19 0.23
C LEU A 879 -37.91 29.86 0.08
N GLY A 880 -38.75 30.88 0.15
CA GLY A 880 -40.21 30.74 0.06
C GLY A 880 -40.71 30.76 -1.37
N SER A 881 -41.81 30.03 -1.64
CA SER A 881 -42.47 30.02 -2.96
C SER A 881 -43.52 31.12 -3.13
N ASP A 882 -44.01 31.72 -2.06
CA ASP A 882 -45.17 32.62 -2.08
C ASP A 882 -44.99 33.79 -3.05
N ARG A 883 -43.80 34.40 -3.03
CA ARG A 883 -43.48 35.51 -3.95
C ARG A 883 -43.35 35.06 -5.40
N LEU A 884 -42.96 33.81 -5.64
CA LEU A 884 -42.81 33.28 -7.00
C LEU A 884 -44.15 33.14 -7.72
N GLU A 885 -45.27 33.16 -6.98
CA GLU A 885 -46.62 33.19 -7.56
C GLU A 885 -47.06 34.58 -8.01
N GLU A 886 -46.27 35.64 -7.72
CA GLU A 886 -46.51 37.01 -8.24
C GLU A 886 -46.25 37.12 -9.76
N PHE A 887 -45.57 36.15 -10.37
CA PHE A 887 -45.24 36.17 -11.80
C PHE A 887 -46.42 35.74 -12.68
N ASP A 888 -46.64 36.47 -13.78
CA ASP A 888 -47.68 36.15 -14.76
C ASP A 888 -47.54 34.73 -15.34
N ASP A 889 -48.69 34.15 -15.67
CA ASP A 889 -48.89 32.82 -16.26
C ASP A 889 -48.11 32.54 -17.58
N GLY A 890 -47.57 33.58 -18.22
CA GLY A 890 -46.76 33.48 -19.45
C GLY A 890 -45.24 33.56 -19.24
N ILE A 891 -44.76 33.57 -17.99
CA ILE A 891 -43.35 33.70 -17.64
C ILE A 891 -42.83 32.37 -17.07
N THR A 892 -41.74 31.86 -17.62
CA THR A 892 -41.04 30.69 -17.06
C THR A 892 -40.04 31.15 -16.00
N VAL A 893 -40.19 30.64 -14.78
CA VAL A 893 -39.31 30.96 -13.65
C VAL A 893 -38.32 29.83 -13.43
N ILE A 894 -37.03 30.14 -13.49
CA ILE A 894 -35.93 29.22 -13.21
C ILE A 894 -35.26 29.64 -11.91
N VAL A 895 -35.29 28.77 -10.90
CA VAL A 895 -34.58 29.00 -9.63
C VAL A 895 -33.32 28.14 -9.59
N LEU A 896 -32.14 28.76 -9.55
CA LEU A 896 -30.90 28.06 -9.21
C LEU A 896 -30.82 27.95 -7.69
N ALA A 897 -31.15 26.78 -7.16
CA ALA A 897 -31.11 26.54 -5.72
C ALA A 897 -29.67 26.62 -5.19
N PRO A 898 -29.49 26.97 -3.89
CA PRO A 898 -28.23 26.73 -3.22
C PRO A 898 -27.92 25.23 -3.22
N PRO A 899 -26.65 24.84 -3.03
CA PRO A 899 -26.28 23.44 -3.13
C PRO A 899 -26.99 22.58 -2.09
N SER A 900 -27.11 21.29 -2.37
CA SER A 900 -27.79 20.32 -1.50
C SER A 900 -27.17 20.19 -0.09
N ASN A 901 -25.96 20.71 0.15
CA ASN A 901 -25.34 20.75 1.48
C ASN A 901 -25.44 22.12 2.17
N SER A 902 -26.21 23.05 1.65
CA SER A 902 -26.38 24.39 2.25
C SER A 902 -27.32 24.36 3.45
N ASP A 903 -27.12 25.32 4.36
CA ASP A 903 -27.98 25.55 5.54
C ASP A 903 -29.32 26.23 5.20
N ILE A 904 -29.55 26.53 3.92
CA ILE A 904 -30.77 27.18 3.45
C ILE A 904 -31.81 26.11 3.11
N GLY A 905 -33.00 26.21 3.69
CA GLY A 905 -34.11 25.33 3.38
C GLY A 905 -34.62 25.55 1.95
N ILE A 906 -34.72 24.47 1.16
CA ILE A 906 -35.26 24.47 -0.22
C ILE A 906 -36.52 23.59 -0.36
N VAL A 907 -37.11 23.18 0.76
CA VAL A 907 -38.23 22.23 0.79
C VAL A 907 -39.46 22.80 0.09
N GLU A 908 -39.79 24.06 0.35
CA GLU A 908 -40.95 24.72 -0.29
C GLU A 908 -40.75 24.87 -1.80
N LEU A 909 -39.58 25.32 -2.24
CA LEU A 909 -39.22 25.37 -3.66
C LEU A 909 -39.31 24.01 -4.36
N SER A 910 -38.94 22.93 -3.65
CA SER A 910 -39.02 21.57 -4.19
C SER A 910 -40.46 21.10 -4.40
N LYS A 911 -41.41 21.60 -3.59
CA LYS A 911 -42.86 21.37 -3.75
C LYS A 911 -43.47 22.25 -4.83
N TRP A 912 -42.96 23.48 -4.97
CA TRP A 912 -43.40 24.47 -5.98
C TRP A 912 -43.01 24.08 -7.40
N ALA A 913 -41.85 23.45 -7.59
CA ALA A 913 -41.33 23.10 -8.91
C ALA A 913 -42.17 22.03 -9.65
N GLU A 914 -42.39 22.24 -10.95
CA GLU A 914 -42.94 21.23 -11.88
C GLU A 914 -41.84 20.32 -12.42
N VAL A 915 -40.66 20.90 -12.64
CA VAL A 915 -39.47 20.23 -13.16
C VAL A 915 -38.27 20.54 -12.28
N ASN A 916 -37.52 19.50 -11.91
CA ASN A 916 -36.26 19.64 -11.19
C ASN A 916 -35.09 19.08 -12.00
N VAL A 917 -34.10 19.94 -12.25
CA VAL A 917 -32.88 19.63 -13.00
C VAL A 917 -31.72 19.47 -12.02
N VAL A 918 -31.09 18.30 -12.00
CA VAL A 918 -29.90 18.04 -11.18
C VAL A 918 -28.65 18.05 -12.07
N PRO A 919 -27.83 19.12 -12.03
CA PRO A 919 -26.59 19.18 -12.80
C PRO A 919 -25.49 18.35 -12.13
N ILE A 920 -25.06 17.27 -12.77
CA ILE A 920 -23.96 16.43 -12.32
C ILE A 920 -22.76 16.65 -13.22
N ARG A 921 -21.66 17.13 -12.66
CA ARG A 921 -20.38 17.18 -13.36
C ARG A 921 -19.75 15.80 -13.42
N ASP A 922 -19.55 15.29 -14.62
CA ASP A 922 -18.94 14.00 -14.91
C ASP A 922 -17.53 13.92 -14.31
N GLY A 923 -17.25 12.87 -13.51
CA GLY A 923 -15.93 12.64 -12.90
C GLY A 923 -15.50 13.66 -11.84
N ILE A 924 -16.37 14.60 -11.47
CA ILE A 924 -16.09 15.64 -10.47
C ILE A 924 -17.04 15.53 -9.28
N THR A 925 -18.35 15.40 -9.54
CA THR A 925 -19.38 15.36 -8.50
C THR A 925 -19.25 14.08 -7.69
N THR A 926 -19.18 14.18 -6.36
CA THR A 926 -19.12 12.99 -5.50
C THR A 926 -20.45 12.23 -5.51
N THR A 927 -20.40 10.89 -5.39
CA THR A 927 -21.63 10.08 -5.35
C THR A 927 -22.55 10.48 -4.20
N GLU A 928 -21.99 10.80 -3.04
CA GLU A 928 -22.76 11.29 -1.89
C GLU A 928 -23.48 12.62 -2.21
N ALA A 929 -22.80 13.59 -2.81
CA ALA A 929 -23.43 14.87 -3.16
C ALA A 929 -24.53 14.69 -4.22
N ALA A 930 -24.30 13.81 -5.21
CA ALA A 930 -25.29 13.45 -6.21
C ALA A 930 -26.50 12.73 -5.59
N GLN A 931 -26.29 11.76 -4.69
CA GLN A 931 -27.34 11.07 -3.97
C GLN A 931 -28.18 12.03 -3.12
N ASN A 932 -27.53 12.95 -2.38
CA ASN A 932 -28.24 13.92 -1.57
C ASN A 932 -29.09 14.86 -2.45
N ALA A 933 -28.58 15.27 -3.61
CA ALA A 933 -29.32 16.10 -4.55
C ALA A 933 -30.51 15.34 -5.18
N ILE A 934 -30.30 14.13 -5.69
CA ILE A 934 -31.34 13.28 -6.31
C ILE A 934 -32.37 12.82 -5.27
N GLY A 935 -31.92 12.41 -4.08
CA GLY A 935 -32.77 11.96 -2.98
C GLY A 935 -33.70 13.08 -2.51
N ARG A 936 -33.18 14.31 -2.33
CA ARG A 936 -34.01 15.47 -2.01
C ARG A 936 -35.00 15.79 -3.13
N ALA A 937 -34.57 15.73 -4.38
CA ALA A 937 -35.45 15.94 -5.53
C ALA A 937 -36.61 14.93 -5.59
N ARG A 938 -36.38 13.68 -5.16
CA ARG A 938 -37.38 12.61 -5.13
C ARG A 938 -38.30 12.66 -3.92
N LEU A 939 -37.74 12.81 -2.72
CA LEU A 939 -38.49 12.72 -1.46
C LEU A 939 -39.45 13.90 -1.24
N LEU A 940 -39.17 15.06 -1.84
CA LEU A 940 -39.84 16.32 -1.52
C LEU A 940 -40.80 16.84 -2.60
N GLY A 941 -40.89 16.20 -3.78
CA GLY A 941 -41.57 16.79 -4.94
C GLY A 941 -42.48 15.84 -5.73
N ARG A 942 -43.57 16.39 -6.29
CA ARG A 942 -44.35 15.81 -7.40
C ARG A 942 -43.72 16.10 -8.77
N ALA A 943 -42.58 16.80 -8.79
CA ALA A 943 -41.90 17.30 -9.99
C ALA A 943 -41.31 16.16 -10.84
N ARG A 944 -41.25 16.38 -12.17
CA ARG A 944 -40.47 15.50 -13.05
C ARG A 944 -38.99 15.78 -12.84
N ASN A 945 -38.25 14.78 -12.36
CA ASN A 945 -36.83 14.89 -12.06
C ASN A 945 -35.98 14.42 -13.24
N GLY A 946 -34.94 15.18 -13.56
CA GLY A 946 -33.99 14.83 -14.62
C GLY A 946 -32.56 15.21 -14.26
N VAL A 947 -31.62 14.33 -14.62
CA VAL A 947 -30.19 14.60 -14.45
C VAL A 947 -29.60 15.15 -15.74
N VAL A 948 -28.74 16.16 -15.62
CA VAL A 948 -27.94 16.69 -16.71
C VAL A 948 -26.47 16.42 -16.42
N MET A 949 -25.83 15.63 -17.29
CA MET A 949 -24.42 15.33 -17.15
C MET A 949 -23.60 16.43 -17.82
N ILE A 950 -22.70 17.08 -17.08
CA ILE A 950 -21.83 18.14 -17.60
C ILE A 950 -20.40 17.59 -17.71
N ASP A 951 -19.86 17.54 -18.93
CA ASP A 951 -18.51 17.03 -19.18
C ASP A 951 -17.45 17.89 -18.46
N SER A 952 -16.38 17.25 -17.97
CA SER A 952 -15.32 17.90 -17.18
C SER A 952 -14.19 18.54 -17.99
#